data_AF-A0A2G5UYR2-F1
#
_entry.id   AF-A0A2G5UYR2-F1
#
_cell.length_a   1.000
_cell.length_b   1.000
_cell.length_c   1.000
_cell.angle_alpha   90.00
_cell.angle_beta   90.00
_cell.angle_gamma   90.00
#
_symmetry.space_group_name_H-M   'P 1'
#
loop_
_entity.id
_entity.type
_entity.pdbx_description
1 polymer ?
#
loop_
_entity_poly.entity_id
_entity_poly.type
_entity_poly.pdbx_seq_one_letter_code
_entity_poly.pdbx_strand_id
1 'polypeptide(L)'
;MVIPTLFQLASKAVAQGIDDRKIEVKIILDTESSNAVFRELLKLYPENIRRLKEFRNKLKVDKMDLKKCRIDEEDVLNIQGINLRSLTLGELSQLRDEFPDWYDGSNKSINIVSLLHRLMNKNSRKMMTHLGISGKQEFGMGWEKHLKNLQKLTMGDVRFKDKEDGYKELSELKHLKYLDVSSKIKPIRYGYNAHRIIGALLADKVRMQSLEFLDCSLTSVTEHELRGFIEVHPKLETVVAIHTECEKGSIREINVLNNSSVENIIKSLEYTLLTNNEMLSKHCMFHIYKLFETDHEKLQDSEIDDCLKTLCHVLRHGSKDISVVKYTAFTIFAEAKFFETNRFIALFSSEIPAITTLFYQTGRSMKYNWMRKYVFPLLVDIFERTVNSVTFGRLIPTKFLNFLMEETISMMVNRHATPRQGLGILEKLDRLMSWEQYQVISRNFEMIGKLFQLVDNSHFYYYERIIDLAAKFMQKEYSEDMSYIQKFNIVFQYFKESPQMRLLKVLRHLTGMMSENQLKECYKEDVLEVLKSYTKDDCSGQEIGMRFMAISIFCLLLAKNVIADRESINSRIKKFCIDMDFSHFALDHGHIVNMILASKYSTNDCIVFAIRSIEKSSKRLDGFKEVLKTLKNLLDGRFGQYKKKTREYAEQVYIKCKNNQ
;
A
#
# COMPACT_ATOMS: atom_id res chain seq x y z
N MET A 1 8.02 15.83 -9.68
CA MET A 1 6.61 16.05 -9.25
C MET A 1 5.95 16.82 -10.39
N VAL A 2 5.05 16.23 -11.18
CA VAL A 2 4.16 17.08 -11.99
C VAL A 2 3.10 17.57 -11.02
N ILE A 3 3.40 18.68 -10.34
CA ILE A 3 2.43 19.41 -9.54
C ILE A 3 1.29 19.71 -10.51
N PRO A 4 0.03 19.30 -10.21
CA PRO A 4 -1.09 19.70 -11.03
C PRO A 4 -0.97 21.19 -11.26
N THR A 5 -0.99 21.62 -12.51
CA THR A 5 -0.78 23.03 -12.79
C THR A 5 -1.89 23.81 -12.08
N LEU A 6 -1.61 25.07 -11.71
CA LEU A 6 -2.64 25.93 -11.14
C LEU A 6 -3.89 25.96 -12.03
N PHE A 7 -3.70 25.88 -13.35
CA PHE A 7 -4.77 25.71 -14.32
C PHE A 7 -5.61 24.44 -14.09
N GLN A 8 -5.00 23.27 -13.96
CA GLN A 8 -5.72 22.01 -13.69
C GLN A 8 -6.47 22.04 -12.35
N LEU A 9 -5.84 22.57 -11.30
CA LEU A 9 -6.48 22.73 -9.99
C LEU A 9 -7.66 23.69 -10.06
N ALA A 10 -7.50 24.82 -10.74
CA ALA A 10 -8.55 25.81 -10.95
C ALA A 10 -9.71 25.23 -11.77
N SER A 11 -9.46 24.55 -12.89
CA SER A 11 -10.51 23.93 -13.70
C SER A 11 -11.34 22.94 -12.89
N LYS A 12 -10.68 22.12 -12.06
CA LYS A 12 -11.36 21.17 -11.17
C LYS A 12 -12.17 21.86 -10.08
N ALA A 13 -11.60 22.87 -9.43
CA ALA A 13 -12.29 23.63 -8.40
C ALA A 13 -13.52 24.37 -8.96
N VAL A 14 -13.39 24.96 -10.16
CA VAL A 14 -14.49 25.62 -10.85
C VAL A 14 -15.57 24.62 -11.23
N ALA A 15 -15.21 23.46 -11.80
CA ALA A 15 -16.17 22.41 -12.11
C ALA A 15 -16.95 21.95 -10.86
N GLN A 16 -16.27 21.74 -9.73
CA GLN A 16 -16.93 21.40 -8.47
C GLN A 16 -17.81 22.54 -7.93
N GLY A 17 -17.37 23.80 -8.05
CA GLY A 17 -18.16 24.95 -7.62
C GLY A 17 -19.42 25.14 -8.47
N ILE A 18 -19.34 24.87 -9.76
CA ILE A 18 -20.50 24.84 -10.68
C ILE A 18 -21.46 23.73 -10.27
N ASP A 19 -20.91 22.53 -10.02
CA ASP A 19 -21.65 21.34 -9.59
C ASP A 19 -22.43 21.58 -8.28
N ASP A 20 -21.75 22.15 -7.28
CA ASP A 20 -22.30 22.51 -5.99
C ASP A 20 -23.26 23.74 -6.05
N ARG A 21 -23.46 24.33 -7.23
CA ARG A 21 -24.17 25.60 -7.45
C ARG A 21 -23.61 26.79 -6.64
N LYS A 22 -22.35 26.71 -6.23
CA LYS A 22 -21.63 27.79 -5.51
C LYS A 22 -21.05 28.83 -6.47
N ILE A 23 -20.74 28.43 -7.70
CA ILE A 23 -20.25 29.30 -8.76
C ILE A 23 -21.32 29.41 -9.83
N GLU A 24 -21.91 30.59 -9.94
CA GLU A 24 -22.75 30.92 -11.08
C GLU A 24 -21.85 31.27 -12.27
N VAL A 25 -21.97 30.54 -13.39
CA VAL A 25 -21.20 30.81 -14.62
C VAL A 25 -21.75 32.05 -15.31
N LYS A 26 -21.48 33.22 -14.73
CA LYS A 26 -21.72 34.54 -15.34
C LYS A 26 -20.49 35.03 -16.12
N ILE A 27 -19.32 34.49 -15.81
CA ILE A 27 -18.06 34.84 -16.46
C ILE A 27 -17.90 34.02 -17.74
N ILE A 28 -17.67 34.71 -18.86
CA ILE A 28 -17.36 34.08 -20.13
C ILE A 28 -15.92 33.56 -20.07
N LEU A 29 -15.76 32.26 -19.92
CA LEU A 29 -14.45 31.61 -20.02
C LEU A 29 -14.00 31.59 -21.49
N ASP A 30 -12.68 31.67 -21.70
CA ASP A 30 -12.11 31.38 -23.01
C ASP A 30 -12.31 29.89 -23.38
N THR A 31 -12.05 29.53 -24.63
CA THR A 31 -12.29 28.17 -25.14
C THR A 31 -11.42 27.12 -24.45
N GLU A 32 -10.17 27.42 -24.11
CA GLU A 32 -9.28 26.47 -23.45
C GLU A 32 -9.75 26.20 -22.02
N SER A 33 -10.02 27.25 -21.25
CA SER A 33 -10.59 27.16 -19.90
C SER A 33 -11.96 26.46 -19.90
N SER A 34 -12.81 26.78 -20.88
CA SER A 34 -14.13 26.15 -21.05
C SER A 34 -14.02 24.64 -21.26
N ASN A 35 -13.14 24.20 -22.17
CA ASN A 35 -12.92 22.78 -22.43
C ASN A 35 -12.35 22.06 -21.20
N ALA A 36 -11.45 22.69 -20.45
CA ALA A 36 -10.86 22.11 -19.25
C ALA A 36 -11.90 21.92 -18.13
N VAL A 37 -12.73 22.94 -17.87
CA VAL A 37 -13.85 22.86 -16.91
C VAL A 37 -14.87 21.82 -17.36
N PHE A 38 -15.27 21.82 -18.63
CA PHE A 38 -16.23 20.87 -19.18
C PHE A 38 -15.75 19.42 -19.05
N ARG A 39 -14.46 19.17 -19.27
CA ARG A 39 -13.85 17.84 -19.06
C ARG A 39 -13.93 17.38 -17.61
N GLU A 40 -13.70 18.26 -16.64
CA GLU A 40 -13.84 17.91 -15.23
C GLU A 40 -15.32 17.69 -14.85
N LEU A 41 -16.25 18.46 -15.42
CA LEU A 41 -17.70 18.23 -15.24
C LEU A 41 -18.15 16.86 -15.77
N LEU A 42 -17.67 16.44 -16.95
CA LEU A 42 -17.95 15.10 -17.49
C LEU A 42 -17.48 13.97 -16.56
N LYS A 43 -16.40 14.17 -15.80
CA LYS A 43 -15.93 13.19 -14.81
C LYS A 43 -16.84 13.10 -13.59
N LEU A 44 -17.52 14.17 -13.22
CA LEU A 44 -18.52 14.18 -12.15
C LEU A 44 -19.81 13.48 -12.60
N TYR A 45 -20.11 13.51 -13.90
CA TYR A 45 -21.36 13.02 -14.48
C TYR A 45 -21.16 12.06 -15.67
N PRO A 46 -20.51 10.90 -15.49
CA PRO A 46 -20.32 9.96 -16.59
C PRO A 46 -21.65 9.46 -17.18
N GLU A 47 -22.69 9.30 -16.38
CA GLU A 47 -23.99 8.74 -16.80
C GLU A 47 -25.05 9.78 -17.17
N ASN A 48 -24.75 11.09 -17.08
CA ASN A 48 -25.78 12.12 -17.21
C ASN A 48 -25.26 13.38 -17.90
N ILE A 49 -25.00 13.26 -19.20
CA ILE A 49 -24.63 14.39 -20.06
C ILE A 49 -25.74 15.45 -20.09
N ARG A 50 -27.02 15.07 -19.90
CA ARG A 50 -28.15 16.01 -19.90
C ARG A 50 -27.99 17.15 -18.89
N ARG A 51 -27.39 16.90 -17.72
CA ARG A 51 -27.06 17.95 -16.74
C ARG A 51 -26.13 19.04 -17.30
N LEU A 52 -25.36 18.72 -18.33
CA LEU A 52 -24.42 19.65 -18.96
C LEU A 52 -25.08 20.61 -19.95
N LYS A 53 -26.35 20.40 -20.31
CA LYS A 53 -27.13 21.33 -21.15
C LYS A 53 -27.12 22.75 -20.59
N GLU A 54 -27.24 22.88 -19.28
CA GLU A 54 -27.29 24.18 -18.58
C GLU A 54 -26.00 24.99 -18.76
N PHE A 55 -24.88 24.31 -19.01
CA PHE A 55 -23.56 24.93 -19.13
C PHE A 55 -23.14 25.14 -20.59
N ARG A 56 -23.77 24.45 -21.54
CA ARG A 56 -23.42 24.54 -22.97
C ARG A 56 -23.47 25.96 -23.53
N ASN A 57 -24.47 26.74 -23.13
CA ASN A 57 -24.60 28.12 -23.60
C ASN A 57 -23.67 29.09 -22.84
N LYS A 58 -23.07 28.63 -21.74
CA LYS A 58 -22.21 29.42 -20.86
C LYS A 58 -20.72 29.14 -21.09
N LEU A 59 -20.39 27.95 -21.57
CA LEU A 59 -19.02 27.49 -21.85
C LEU A 59 -18.79 27.42 -23.36
N LYS A 60 -17.67 27.98 -23.83
CA LYS A 60 -17.26 27.94 -25.24
C LYS A 60 -16.57 26.61 -25.56
N VAL A 61 -17.32 25.51 -25.49
CA VAL A 61 -16.80 24.15 -25.70
C VAL A 61 -16.68 23.84 -27.19
N ASP A 62 -15.50 23.41 -27.62
CA ASP A 62 -15.26 22.88 -28.97
C ASP A 62 -14.52 21.52 -28.96
N LYS A 63 -14.21 20.98 -27.77
CA LYS A 63 -13.62 19.64 -27.59
C LYS A 63 -14.44 18.81 -26.61
N MET A 64 -14.78 17.58 -27.00
CA MET A 64 -15.51 16.64 -26.14
C MET A 64 -14.85 15.26 -26.12
N ASP A 65 -14.67 14.70 -24.92
CA ASP A 65 -14.27 13.30 -24.69
C ASP A 65 -15.38 12.59 -23.93
N LEU A 66 -16.15 11.79 -24.67
CA LEU A 66 -17.34 11.05 -24.23
C LEU A 66 -17.08 9.55 -24.10
N LYS A 67 -15.81 9.11 -24.09
CA LYS A 67 -15.46 7.67 -24.10
C LYS A 67 -15.99 6.86 -22.90
N LYS A 68 -16.34 7.55 -21.80
CA LYS A 68 -16.88 6.96 -20.57
C LYS A 68 -18.33 7.37 -20.33
N CYS A 69 -18.97 8.01 -21.31
CA CYS A 69 -20.31 8.53 -21.16
C CYS A 69 -21.31 7.70 -21.92
N ARG A 70 -22.43 7.39 -21.27
CA ARG A 70 -23.62 6.91 -21.97
C ARG A 70 -24.21 8.07 -22.75
N ILE A 71 -24.51 7.85 -24.03
CA ILE A 71 -25.06 8.87 -24.94
C ILE A 71 -26.44 8.39 -25.36
N ASP A 72 -27.46 9.17 -25.03
CA ASP A 72 -28.84 8.95 -25.47
C ASP A 72 -29.26 9.91 -26.60
N GLU A 73 -30.49 9.78 -27.10
CA GLU A 73 -31.00 10.61 -28.20
C GLU A 73 -31.00 12.11 -27.89
N GLU A 74 -31.32 12.46 -26.65
CA GLU A 74 -31.33 13.85 -26.22
C GLU A 74 -29.91 14.43 -26.19
N ASP A 75 -28.91 13.63 -25.83
CA ASP A 75 -27.49 14.01 -25.86
C ASP A 75 -26.99 14.25 -27.29
N VAL A 76 -27.39 13.40 -28.24
CA VAL A 76 -27.07 13.59 -29.67
C VAL A 76 -27.52 14.96 -30.16
N LEU A 77 -28.76 15.35 -29.86
CA LEU A 77 -29.30 16.67 -30.23
C LEU A 77 -28.50 17.82 -29.58
N ASN A 78 -28.03 17.62 -28.35
CA ASN A 78 -27.21 18.62 -27.67
C ASN A 78 -25.83 18.77 -28.32
N ILE A 79 -25.17 17.65 -28.63
CA ILE A 79 -23.86 17.64 -29.28
C ILE A 79 -23.98 18.28 -30.67
N GLN A 80 -25.05 17.96 -31.41
CA GLN A 80 -25.27 18.45 -32.77
C GLN A 80 -25.30 19.97 -32.85
N GLY A 81 -25.78 20.66 -31.82
CA GLY A 81 -25.83 22.12 -31.84
C GLY A 81 -24.51 22.83 -31.45
N ILE A 82 -23.43 22.11 -31.18
CA ILE A 82 -22.12 22.67 -30.80
C ILE A 82 -21.18 22.63 -31.98
N ASN A 83 -20.36 23.67 -32.19
CA ASN A 83 -19.33 23.68 -33.24
C ASN A 83 -18.05 23.00 -32.73
N LEU A 84 -17.99 21.68 -32.84
CA LEU A 84 -16.87 20.87 -32.35
C LEU A 84 -15.71 20.84 -33.35
N ARG A 85 -14.49 20.94 -32.81
CA ARG A 85 -13.22 20.66 -33.51
C ARG A 85 -12.60 19.33 -33.09
N SER A 86 -13.04 18.76 -31.97
CA SER A 86 -12.53 17.50 -31.43
C SER A 86 -13.66 16.72 -30.77
N LEU A 87 -13.87 15.47 -31.18
CA LEU A 87 -14.85 14.57 -30.59
C LEU A 87 -14.25 13.18 -30.37
N THR A 88 -14.33 12.65 -29.15
CA THR A 88 -13.99 11.25 -28.84
C THR A 88 -15.22 10.55 -28.29
N LEU A 89 -15.71 9.52 -28.96
CA LEU A 89 -16.86 8.71 -28.54
C LEU A 89 -16.46 7.45 -27.80
N GLY A 90 -15.23 6.96 -27.98
CA GLY A 90 -14.80 5.70 -27.36
C GLY A 90 -15.43 4.49 -28.06
N GLU A 91 -15.92 3.50 -27.31
CA GLU A 91 -16.43 2.25 -27.88
C GLU A 91 -17.86 2.41 -28.42
N LEU A 92 -18.06 2.27 -29.73
CA LEU A 92 -19.36 2.56 -30.34
C LEU A 92 -20.44 1.51 -30.02
N SER A 93 -20.08 0.37 -29.42
CA SER A 93 -21.04 -0.65 -28.98
C SER A 93 -22.01 -0.10 -27.94
N GLN A 94 -21.62 0.91 -27.16
CA GLN A 94 -22.49 1.56 -26.17
C GLN A 94 -23.65 2.33 -26.82
N LEU A 95 -23.55 2.69 -28.10
CA LEU A 95 -24.60 3.40 -28.83
C LEU A 95 -25.65 2.44 -29.41
N ARG A 96 -25.40 1.13 -29.33
CA ARG A 96 -26.24 0.12 -29.98
C ARG A 96 -27.66 0.08 -29.43
N ASP A 97 -27.76 0.11 -28.11
CA ASP A 97 -29.04 -0.08 -27.44
C ASP A 97 -29.95 1.13 -27.61
N GLU A 98 -29.36 2.33 -27.67
CA GLU A 98 -30.09 3.59 -27.84
C GLU A 98 -30.41 3.89 -29.32
N PHE A 99 -29.61 3.39 -30.25
CA PHE A 99 -29.73 3.70 -31.69
C PHE A 99 -29.63 2.46 -32.59
N PRO A 100 -30.60 1.54 -32.50
CA PRO A 100 -30.57 0.32 -33.31
C PRO A 100 -30.67 0.61 -34.82
N ASP A 101 -31.29 1.72 -35.21
CA ASP A 101 -31.43 2.16 -36.61
C ASP A 101 -30.12 2.67 -37.24
N TRP A 102 -29.07 2.89 -36.43
CA TRP A 102 -27.74 3.27 -36.95
C TRP A 102 -26.97 2.08 -37.51
N TYR A 103 -27.50 0.88 -37.31
CA TYR A 103 -26.93 -0.37 -37.77
C TYR A 103 -27.66 -0.82 -39.03
N ASP A 104 -26.91 -1.38 -39.98
CA ASP A 104 -27.39 -1.82 -41.30
C ASP A 104 -28.30 -3.07 -41.28
N GLY A 105 -28.98 -3.36 -40.16
CA GLY A 105 -29.80 -4.56 -39.95
C GLY A 105 -29.00 -5.85 -39.74
N SER A 106 -27.71 -5.91 -40.11
CA SER A 106 -26.85 -7.09 -39.89
C SER A 106 -26.31 -7.21 -38.46
N ASN A 107 -26.64 -6.23 -37.60
CA ASN A 107 -26.16 -6.11 -36.22
C ASN A 107 -24.63 -5.97 -36.06
N LYS A 108 -23.88 -5.74 -37.15
CA LYS A 108 -22.40 -5.75 -37.13
C LYS A 108 -21.73 -4.43 -37.58
N SER A 109 -22.37 -3.62 -38.40
CA SER A 109 -21.80 -2.36 -38.88
C SER A 109 -22.55 -1.13 -38.36
N ILE A 110 -21.83 -0.04 -38.11
CA ILE A 110 -22.43 1.28 -37.87
C ILE A 110 -22.26 2.07 -39.16
N ASN A 111 -23.34 2.69 -39.63
CA ASN A 111 -23.22 3.70 -40.67
C ASN A 111 -22.58 4.96 -40.08
N ILE A 112 -21.24 5.02 -40.11
CA ILE A 112 -20.44 6.13 -39.57
C ILE A 112 -20.83 7.47 -40.20
N VAL A 113 -21.23 7.49 -41.48
CA VAL A 113 -21.70 8.71 -42.14
C VAL A 113 -22.99 9.21 -41.48
N SER A 114 -23.97 8.34 -41.28
CA SER A 114 -25.21 8.66 -40.56
C SER A 114 -24.94 9.11 -39.13
N LEU A 115 -24.02 8.42 -38.43
CA LEU A 115 -23.59 8.78 -37.08
C LEU A 115 -23.02 10.20 -37.03
N LEU A 116 -22.06 10.54 -37.91
CA LEU A 116 -21.45 11.87 -38.00
C LEU A 116 -22.46 12.94 -38.44
N HIS A 117 -23.48 12.56 -39.22
CA HIS A 117 -24.56 13.46 -39.62
C HIS A 117 -25.50 13.82 -38.47
N ARG A 118 -25.84 12.83 -37.63
CA ARG A 118 -26.71 13.02 -36.46
C ARG A 118 -25.97 13.70 -35.30
N LEU A 119 -24.76 13.25 -34.98
CA LEU A 119 -24.01 13.78 -33.84
C LEU A 119 -23.48 15.20 -34.05
N MET A 120 -23.22 15.62 -35.28
CA MET A 120 -22.50 16.86 -35.54
C MET A 120 -23.28 17.75 -36.50
N ASN A 121 -23.17 19.07 -36.34
CA ASN A 121 -23.63 20.00 -37.38
C ASN A 121 -22.63 20.09 -38.54
N LYS A 122 -23.06 20.78 -39.61
CA LYS A 122 -22.27 21.01 -40.83
C LYS A 122 -20.94 21.72 -40.56
N ASN A 123 -20.90 22.65 -39.60
CA ASN A 123 -19.68 23.40 -39.28
C ASN A 123 -18.66 22.52 -38.57
N SER A 124 -19.11 21.73 -37.59
CA SER A 124 -18.27 20.77 -36.87
C SER A 124 -17.61 19.78 -37.81
N ARG A 125 -18.37 19.19 -38.74
CA ARG A 125 -17.82 18.31 -39.79
C ARG A 125 -16.69 18.98 -40.58
N LYS A 126 -16.92 20.22 -41.02
CA LYS A 126 -15.90 20.99 -41.76
C LYS A 126 -14.68 21.37 -40.92
N MET A 127 -14.85 21.62 -39.62
CA MET A 127 -13.79 22.11 -38.73
C MET A 127 -13.13 21.01 -37.91
N MET A 128 -13.57 19.77 -38.06
CA MET A 128 -13.10 18.66 -37.26
C MET A 128 -11.62 18.42 -37.51
N THR A 129 -10.84 18.43 -36.44
CA THR A 129 -9.40 18.18 -36.44
C THR A 129 -9.05 16.88 -35.70
N HIS A 130 -9.90 16.44 -34.76
CA HIS A 130 -9.71 15.21 -34.00
C HIS A 130 -10.99 14.39 -33.90
N LEU A 131 -10.93 13.12 -34.31
CA LEU A 131 -12.01 12.15 -34.15
C LEU A 131 -11.48 10.90 -33.47
N GLY A 132 -12.08 10.52 -32.36
CA GLY A 132 -11.74 9.31 -31.61
C GLY A 132 -12.92 8.36 -31.50
N ILE A 133 -12.81 7.21 -32.14
CA ILE A 133 -13.81 6.15 -32.17
C ILE A 133 -13.09 4.81 -31.99
N SER A 134 -13.80 3.82 -31.49
CA SER A 134 -13.24 2.48 -31.30
C SER A 134 -14.35 1.44 -31.24
N GLY A 135 -13.98 0.18 -31.37
CA GLY A 135 -14.91 -0.95 -31.31
C GLY A 135 -15.02 -1.68 -32.65
N LYS A 136 -15.71 -2.82 -32.63
CA LYS A 136 -15.70 -3.83 -33.71
C LYS A 136 -16.58 -3.48 -34.91
N GLN A 137 -17.05 -2.24 -35.01
CA GLN A 137 -18.00 -1.85 -36.04
C GLN A 137 -17.29 -1.60 -37.36
N GLU A 138 -18.01 -1.90 -38.42
CA GLU A 138 -17.54 -1.65 -39.77
C GLU A 138 -17.90 -0.22 -40.22
N PHE A 139 -16.98 0.47 -40.87
CA PHE A 139 -17.27 1.77 -41.48
C PHE A 139 -17.79 1.58 -42.91
N GLY A 140 -18.83 2.34 -43.24
CA GLY A 140 -19.28 2.50 -44.62
C GLY A 140 -18.40 3.52 -45.39
N MET A 141 -18.42 3.41 -46.71
CA MET A 141 -17.70 4.29 -47.63
C MET A 141 -18.13 5.77 -47.53
N GLY A 142 -17.23 6.69 -47.87
CA GLY A 142 -17.55 8.12 -48.09
C GLY A 142 -17.48 9.01 -46.86
N TRP A 143 -17.11 8.48 -45.70
CA TRP A 143 -17.01 9.23 -44.44
C TRP A 143 -15.89 10.29 -44.45
N GLU A 144 -14.82 10.04 -45.21
CA GLU A 144 -13.66 10.92 -45.40
C GLU A 144 -14.06 12.28 -46.00
N LYS A 145 -15.08 12.31 -46.86
CA LYS A 145 -15.60 13.53 -47.48
C LYS A 145 -16.15 14.53 -46.46
N HIS A 146 -16.53 14.03 -45.28
CA HIS A 146 -17.09 14.83 -44.20
C HIS A 146 -16.05 15.38 -43.23
N LEU A 147 -14.79 14.89 -43.30
CA LEU A 147 -13.74 15.17 -42.30
C LEU A 147 -12.41 15.58 -42.97
N LYS A 148 -12.47 16.39 -44.03
CA LYS A 148 -11.28 16.75 -44.84
C LYS A 148 -10.15 17.43 -44.07
N ASN A 149 -10.46 18.07 -42.94
CA ASN A 149 -9.49 18.79 -42.09
C ASN A 149 -8.98 17.94 -40.90
N LEU A 150 -9.28 16.64 -40.89
CA LEU A 150 -8.89 15.76 -39.81
C LEU A 150 -7.35 15.64 -39.73
N GLN A 151 -6.82 15.88 -38.54
CA GLN A 151 -5.38 15.80 -38.23
C GLN A 151 -5.07 14.62 -37.32
N LYS A 152 -6.04 14.22 -36.48
CA LYS A 152 -5.91 13.09 -35.58
C LYS A 152 -7.11 12.16 -35.70
N LEU A 153 -6.84 10.89 -35.94
CA LEU A 153 -7.83 9.83 -35.98
C LEU A 153 -7.41 8.72 -35.00
N THR A 154 -8.27 8.44 -34.03
CA THR A 154 -8.20 7.21 -33.22
C THR A 154 -9.35 6.32 -33.67
N MET A 155 -9.05 5.10 -34.09
CA MET A 155 -9.99 4.13 -34.66
C MET A 155 -9.65 2.69 -34.23
N GLY A 156 -9.29 2.53 -32.95
CA GLY A 156 -8.88 1.22 -32.43
C GLY A 156 -9.97 0.15 -32.52
N ASP A 157 -9.60 -1.07 -32.91
CA ASP A 157 -10.49 -2.22 -33.17
C ASP A 157 -11.53 -2.05 -34.30
N VAL A 158 -11.52 -0.93 -35.05
CA VAL A 158 -12.43 -0.68 -36.17
C VAL A 158 -12.09 -1.57 -37.36
N ARG A 159 -13.13 -2.08 -38.03
CA ARG A 159 -13.00 -2.84 -39.28
C ARG A 159 -13.64 -2.08 -40.43
N PHE A 160 -13.35 -2.47 -41.67
CA PHE A 160 -14.10 -2.01 -42.84
C PHE A 160 -14.83 -3.19 -43.46
N LYS A 161 -16.07 -2.94 -43.91
CA LYS A 161 -17.04 -3.95 -44.35
C LYS A 161 -16.59 -4.71 -45.61
N ASP A 162 -15.82 -4.02 -46.45
CA ASP A 162 -15.32 -4.56 -47.72
C ASP A 162 -13.82 -4.77 -47.65
N LYS A 163 -13.40 -6.04 -47.78
CA LYS A 163 -12.00 -6.48 -47.66
C LYS A 163 -11.07 -5.95 -48.76
N GLU A 164 -11.62 -5.33 -49.82
CA GLU A 164 -10.84 -4.95 -51.01
C GLU A 164 -10.56 -3.44 -51.13
N ASP A 165 -11.30 -2.57 -50.44
CA ASP A 165 -11.20 -1.11 -50.65
C ASP A 165 -11.28 -0.24 -49.39
N GLY A 166 -11.75 -0.74 -48.24
CA GLY A 166 -12.21 0.13 -47.16
C GLY A 166 -11.16 0.97 -46.42
N TYR A 167 -9.86 0.69 -46.61
CA TYR A 167 -8.81 1.55 -46.05
C TYR A 167 -8.35 2.64 -47.03
N LYS A 168 -8.70 2.55 -48.32
CA LYS A 168 -8.24 3.50 -49.36
C LYS A 168 -8.66 4.92 -49.04
N GLU A 169 -9.82 5.11 -48.42
CA GLU A 169 -10.37 6.39 -47.99
C GLU A 169 -9.46 7.13 -47.00
N LEU A 170 -8.63 6.43 -46.21
CA LEU A 170 -7.64 7.08 -45.34
C LEU A 170 -6.62 7.90 -46.13
N SER A 171 -6.35 7.51 -47.38
CA SER A 171 -5.46 8.29 -48.27
C SER A 171 -6.04 9.66 -48.59
N GLU A 172 -7.36 9.86 -48.49
CA GLU A 172 -8.02 11.13 -48.78
C GLU A 172 -7.88 12.15 -47.64
N LEU A 173 -7.46 11.71 -46.45
CA LEU A 173 -7.20 12.57 -45.30
C LEU A 173 -5.80 13.20 -45.40
N LYS A 174 -5.62 14.13 -46.34
CA LYS A 174 -4.30 14.72 -46.67
C LYS A 174 -3.62 15.46 -45.50
N HIS A 175 -4.38 15.86 -44.49
CA HIS A 175 -3.90 16.55 -43.30
C HIS A 175 -3.72 15.64 -42.06
N LEU A 176 -3.97 14.33 -42.20
CA LEU A 176 -3.85 13.38 -41.11
C LEU A 176 -2.38 13.25 -40.69
N LYS A 177 -2.10 13.60 -39.43
CA LYS A 177 -0.78 13.56 -38.79
C LYS A 177 -0.66 12.45 -37.77
N TYR A 178 -1.76 12.08 -37.12
CA TYR A 178 -1.79 11.06 -36.08
C TYR A 178 -2.85 10.01 -36.41
N LEU A 179 -2.44 8.75 -36.48
CA LEU A 179 -3.31 7.60 -36.65
C LEU A 179 -3.11 6.60 -35.52
N ASP A 180 -4.18 6.27 -34.82
CA ASP A 180 -4.19 5.19 -33.81
C ASP A 180 -5.17 4.11 -34.26
N VAL A 181 -4.60 2.96 -34.60
CA VAL A 181 -5.26 1.72 -35.03
C VAL A 181 -5.00 0.59 -34.04
N SER A 182 -4.64 0.93 -32.80
CA SER A 182 -4.34 -0.04 -31.75
C SER A 182 -5.54 -0.94 -31.43
N SER A 183 -5.28 -2.14 -30.94
CA SER A 183 -6.34 -3.04 -30.46
C SER A 183 -6.48 -2.96 -28.94
N LYS A 184 -7.68 -3.21 -28.41
CA LYS A 184 -7.92 -3.40 -26.97
C LYS A 184 -7.95 -4.88 -26.56
N ILE A 185 -7.98 -5.82 -27.52
CA ILE A 185 -8.18 -7.25 -27.25
C ILE A 185 -6.88 -8.00 -27.47
N LYS A 186 -6.43 -8.75 -26.46
CA LYS A 186 -5.27 -9.65 -26.63
C LYS A 186 -5.60 -10.74 -27.66
N PRO A 187 -4.77 -10.94 -28.69
CA PRO A 187 -5.04 -11.92 -29.75
C PRO A 187 -4.98 -13.40 -29.31
N ILE A 188 -4.70 -13.70 -28.04
CA ILE A 188 -4.04 -14.97 -27.67
C ILE A 188 -4.99 -16.08 -27.19
N ARG A 189 -6.29 -15.86 -26.95
CA ARG A 189 -7.13 -16.90 -26.29
C ARG A 189 -8.32 -17.49 -27.04
N TYR A 190 -8.72 -16.97 -28.20
CA TYR A 190 -9.99 -17.40 -28.81
C TYR A 190 -9.99 -17.65 -30.33
N GLY A 191 -8.85 -18.01 -30.93
CA GLY A 191 -8.80 -18.24 -32.39
C GLY A 191 -9.21 -17.00 -33.21
N TYR A 192 -9.13 -15.83 -32.59
CA TYR A 192 -9.38 -14.57 -33.26
C TYR A 192 -8.17 -14.25 -34.12
N ASN A 193 -8.37 -14.19 -35.44
CA ASN A 193 -7.39 -13.67 -36.37
C ASN A 193 -7.05 -12.24 -35.92
N ALA A 194 -5.82 -12.07 -35.42
CA ALA A 194 -5.29 -10.79 -35.01
C ALA A 194 -5.43 -9.80 -36.18
N HIS A 195 -5.84 -8.57 -35.87
CA HIS A 195 -6.13 -7.57 -36.88
C HIS A 195 -4.82 -7.16 -37.58
N ARG A 196 -4.59 -7.63 -38.81
CA ARG A 196 -3.43 -7.28 -39.66
C ARG A 196 -3.64 -5.95 -40.38
N ILE A 197 -3.91 -4.89 -39.62
CA ILE A 197 -4.29 -3.59 -40.19
C ILE A 197 -3.17 -2.97 -41.02
N ILE A 198 -1.91 -3.07 -40.59
CA ILE A 198 -0.78 -2.53 -41.35
C ILE A 198 -0.61 -3.27 -42.67
N GLY A 199 -0.73 -4.60 -42.67
CA GLY A 199 -0.73 -5.40 -43.89
C GLY A 199 -1.86 -5.02 -44.85
N ALA A 200 -3.07 -4.76 -44.32
CA ALA A 200 -4.20 -4.29 -45.12
C ALA A 200 -3.97 -2.90 -45.73
N LEU A 201 -3.46 -1.94 -44.94
CA LEU A 201 -3.11 -0.60 -45.43
C LEU A 201 -2.08 -0.64 -46.57
N LEU A 202 -1.10 -1.55 -46.47
CA LEU A 202 -0.10 -1.76 -47.51
C LEU A 202 -0.69 -2.38 -48.77
N ALA A 203 -1.53 -3.41 -48.63
CA ALA A 203 -2.21 -4.06 -49.74
C ALA A 203 -3.09 -3.07 -50.52
N ASP A 204 -3.78 -2.19 -49.81
CA ASP A 204 -4.63 -1.14 -50.38
C ASP A 204 -3.84 0.07 -50.90
N LYS A 205 -2.51 0.04 -50.80
CA LYS A 205 -1.58 1.11 -51.21
C LYS A 205 -1.94 2.46 -50.59
N VAL A 206 -2.38 2.45 -49.32
CA VAL A 206 -2.76 3.67 -48.61
C VAL A 206 -1.56 4.60 -48.47
N ARG A 207 -1.78 5.91 -48.69
CA ARG A 207 -0.75 6.95 -48.61
C ARG A 207 -1.28 8.17 -47.85
N MET A 208 -0.75 8.38 -46.65
CA MET A 208 -1.07 9.53 -45.81
C MET A 208 0.15 10.48 -45.76
N GLN A 209 0.22 11.41 -46.70
CA GLN A 209 1.41 12.26 -46.95
C GLN A 209 1.86 13.14 -45.76
N SER A 210 0.98 13.37 -44.79
CA SER A 210 1.24 14.18 -43.60
C SER A 210 1.38 13.37 -42.32
N LEU A 211 1.37 12.03 -42.40
CA LEU A 211 1.37 11.17 -41.22
C LEU A 211 2.72 11.25 -40.50
N GLU A 212 2.68 11.65 -39.24
CA GLU A 212 3.84 11.87 -38.35
C GLU A 212 3.87 10.84 -37.22
N PHE A 213 2.71 10.31 -36.81
CA PHE A 213 2.57 9.38 -35.69
C PHE A 213 1.62 8.23 -36.00
N LEU A 214 2.03 7.00 -35.68
CA LEU A 214 1.22 5.78 -35.79
C LEU A 214 1.20 5.01 -34.46
N ASP A 215 0.02 4.67 -33.93
CA ASP A 215 -0.13 3.63 -32.90
C ASP A 215 -0.77 2.39 -33.49
N CYS A 216 -0.04 1.28 -33.46
CA CYS A 216 -0.48 -0.04 -33.93
C CYS A 216 -0.29 -1.11 -32.84
N SER A 217 -0.28 -0.69 -31.57
CA SER A 217 -0.12 -1.59 -30.43
C SER A 217 -1.20 -2.67 -30.39
N LEU A 218 -0.86 -3.87 -29.90
CA LEU A 218 -1.76 -5.04 -29.81
C LEU A 218 -2.32 -5.54 -31.16
N THR A 219 -1.77 -5.10 -32.30
CA THR A 219 -2.12 -5.63 -33.63
C THR A 219 -1.15 -6.73 -34.08
N SER A 220 -1.47 -7.44 -35.16
CA SER A 220 -0.53 -8.35 -35.83
C SER A 220 0.19 -7.57 -36.92
N VAL A 221 1.27 -6.91 -36.52
CA VAL A 221 2.22 -6.24 -37.41
C VAL A 221 3.58 -6.90 -37.25
N THR A 222 4.12 -7.32 -38.39
CA THR A 222 5.48 -7.85 -38.52
C THR A 222 6.48 -6.72 -38.76
N GLU A 223 7.76 -6.95 -38.50
CA GLU A 223 8.80 -5.95 -38.80
C GLU A 223 8.85 -5.62 -40.30
N HIS A 224 8.63 -6.61 -41.17
CA HIS A 224 8.62 -6.42 -42.62
C HIS A 224 7.47 -5.49 -43.07
N GLU A 225 6.25 -5.72 -42.57
CA GLU A 225 5.12 -4.83 -42.86
C GLU A 225 5.38 -3.42 -42.32
N LEU A 226 5.93 -3.29 -41.11
CA LEU A 226 6.20 -1.98 -40.55
C LEU A 226 7.25 -1.21 -41.37
N ARG A 227 8.33 -1.87 -41.83
CA ARG A 227 9.33 -1.26 -42.72
C ARG A 227 8.71 -0.79 -44.03
N GLY A 228 7.94 -1.65 -44.69
CA GLY A 228 7.23 -1.27 -45.91
C GLY A 228 6.25 -0.10 -45.68
N PHE A 229 5.63 -0.02 -44.51
CA PHE A 229 4.76 1.10 -44.16
C PHE A 229 5.53 2.41 -43.96
N ILE A 230 6.71 2.36 -43.33
CA ILE A 230 7.59 3.53 -43.14
C ILE A 230 8.11 4.05 -44.47
N GLU A 231 8.55 3.17 -45.37
CA GLU A 231 9.08 3.53 -46.70
C GLU A 231 8.10 4.37 -47.52
N VAL A 232 6.80 4.12 -47.36
CA VAL A 232 5.75 4.80 -48.11
C VAL A 232 5.13 5.99 -47.37
N HIS A 233 5.60 6.29 -46.16
CA HIS A 233 5.19 7.42 -45.31
C HIS A 233 6.42 8.20 -44.80
N PRO A 234 7.08 9.01 -45.66
CA PRO A 234 8.39 9.60 -45.36
C PRO A 234 8.37 10.67 -44.25
N LYS A 235 7.19 11.14 -43.82
CA LYS A 235 7.05 12.07 -42.68
C LYS A 235 6.79 11.37 -41.35
N LEU A 236 6.70 10.04 -41.33
CA LEU A 236 6.40 9.29 -40.12
C LEU A 236 7.61 9.38 -39.17
N GLU A 237 7.41 9.95 -37.99
CA GLU A 237 8.47 10.19 -37.01
C GLU A 237 8.44 9.19 -35.86
N THR A 238 7.24 8.76 -35.44
CA THR A 238 7.06 7.84 -34.31
C THR A 238 6.05 6.75 -34.59
N VAL A 239 6.39 5.51 -34.20
CA VAL A 239 5.51 4.34 -34.23
C VAL A 239 5.41 3.73 -32.84
N VAL A 240 4.21 3.46 -32.36
CA VAL A 240 3.96 2.65 -31.16
C VAL A 240 3.59 1.24 -31.59
N ALA A 241 4.41 0.28 -31.18
CA ALA A 241 4.29 -1.13 -31.58
C ALA A 241 4.36 -2.06 -30.35
N ILE A 242 3.77 -1.64 -29.23
CA ILE A 242 3.81 -2.39 -27.97
C ILE A 242 2.96 -3.65 -28.11
N HIS A 243 3.49 -4.79 -27.65
CA HIS A 243 2.82 -6.10 -27.69
C HIS A 243 2.49 -6.56 -29.14
N THR A 244 3.44 -6.35 -30.06
CA THR A 244 3.42 -6.80 -31.47
C THR A 244 4.63 -7.69 -31.76
N GLU A 245 4.80 -8.21 -32.98
CA GLU A 245 6.02 -8.95 -33.34
C GLU A 245 7.25 -8.05 -33.41
N CYS A 246 7.06 -6.74 -33.58
CA CYS A 246 8.11 -5.72 -33.56
C CYS A 246 8.61 -5.38 -32.14
N GLU A 247 8.13 -6.06 -31.09
CA GLU A 247 8.38 -5.69 -29.70
C GLU A 247 9.86 -5.72 -29.31
N LYS A 248 10.64 -6.62 -29.91
CA LYS A 248 12.08 -6.80 -29.67
C LYS A 248 12.96 -6.19 -30.75
N GLY A 249 12.39 -5.77 -31.87
CA GLY A 249 13.12 -5.22 -33.00
C GLY A 249 13.50 -3.76 -32.80
N SER A 250 14.52 -3.30 -33.52
CA SER A 250 14.80 -1.88 -33.70
C SER A 250 14.77 -1.54 -35.19
N ILE A 251 14.16 -0.41 -35.51
CA ILE A 251 14.12 0.16 -36.86
C ILE A 251 14.87 1.49 -36.76
N ARG A 252 16.04 1.58 -37.39
CA ARG A 252 16.98 2.71 -37.18
C ARG A 252 16.43 4.02 -37.74
N GLU A 253 15.54 3.92 -38.71
CA GLU A 253 15.00 5.03 -39.48
C GLU A 253 13.94 5.83 -38.72
N ILE A 254 13.40 5.30 -37.62
CA ILE A 254 12.24 5.89 -36.94
C ILE A 254 12.26 5.65 -35.42
N ASN A 255 11.60 6.53 -34.67
CA ASN A 255 11.39 6.32 -33.24
C ASN A 255 10.31 5.27 -33.01
N VAL A 256 10.69 4.04 -32.62
CA VAL A 256 9.75 2.96 -32.30
C VAL A 256 9.57 2.85 -30.78
N LEU A 257 8.37 3.17 -30.29
CA LEU A 257 7.96 2.91 -28.91
C LEU A 257 7.56 1.43 -28.78
N ASN A 258 8.48 0.62 -28.27
CA ASN A 258 8.31 -0.80 -27.97
C ASN A 258 9.10 -1.19 -26.71
N ASN A 259 9.35 -2.49 -26.49
CA ASN A 259 10.07 -2.99 -25.32
C ASN A 259 11.45 -3.59 -25.67
N SER A 260 12.11 -3.03 -26.69
CA SER A 260 13.41 -3.54 -27.20
C SER A 260 14.63 -3.10 -26.36
N SER A 261 14.53 -1.99 -25.64
CA SER A 261 15.57 -1.43 -24.79
C SER A 261 14.97 -0.79 -23.53
N VAL A 262 15.78 -0.50 -22.51
CA VAL A 262 15.31 0.17 -21.28
C VAL A 262 14.69 1.53 -21.59
N GLU A 263 15.38 2.33 -22.41
CA GLU A 263 14.90 3.64 -22.85
C GLU A 263 13.54 3.53 -23.55
N ASN A 264 13.37 2.56 -24.45
CA ASN A 264 12.12 2.35 -25.16
C ASN A 264 10.99 1.84 -24.24
N ILE A 265 11.29 0.98 -23.26
CA ILE A 265 10.33 0.53 -22.25
C ILE A 265 9.81 1.73 -21.45
N ILE A 266 10.69 2.64 -21.04
CA ILE A 266 10.33 3.83 -20.27
C ILE A 266 9.47 4.77 -21.10
N LYS A 267 9.91 5.13 -22.32
CA LYS A 267 9.12 5.98 -23.23
C LYS A 267 7.75 5.36 -23.56
N SER A 268 7.71 4.04 -23.76
CA SER A 268 6.47 3.28 -23.97
C SER A 268 5.54 3.36 -22.75
N LEU A 269 6.09 3.19 -21.54
CA LEU A 269 5.31 3.32 -20.32
C LEU A 269 4.77 4.76 -20.15
N GLU A 270 5.57 5.79 -20.38
CA GLU A 270 5.13 7.18 -20.34
C GLU A 270 3.99 7.45 -21.33
N TYR A 271 4.13 6.98 -22.57
CA TYR A 271 3.08 7.06 -23.58
C TYR A 271 1.78 6.36 -23.13
N THR A 272 1.89 5.16 -22.58
CA THR A 272 0.71 4.37 -22.15
C THR A 272 0.02 4.98 -20.92
N LEU A 273 0.78 5.62 -20.03
CA LEU A 273 0.21 6.42 -18.92
C LEU A 273 -0.52 7.66 -19.45
N LEU A 274 0.07 8.39 -20.40
CA LEU A 274 -0.51 9.57 -21.01
C LEU A 274 -1.84 9.26 -21.72
N THR A 275 -1.88 8.13 -22.43
CA THR A 275 -3.08 7.65 -23.13
C THR A 275 -4.07 6.92 -22.23
N ASN A 276 -3.75 6.73 -20.94
CA ASN A 276 -4.51 5.93 -19.98
C ASN A 276 -4.80 4.50 -20.46
N ASN A 277 -3.86 3.88 -21.19
CA ASN A 277 -3.97 2.49 -21.61
C ASN A 277 -3.39 1.56 -20.53
N GLU A 278 -4.26 1.13 -19.61
CA GLU A 278 -3.86 0.33 -18.43
C GLU A 278 -3.23 -1.01 -18.80
N MET A 279 -3.73 -1.67 -19.86
CA MET A 279 -3.20 -2.96 -20.31
C MET A 279 -1.77 -2.82 -20.82
N LEU A 280 -1.51 -1.84 -21.70
CA LEU A 280 -0.17 -1.61 -22.24
C LEU A 280 0.78 -1.11 -21.16
N SER A 281 0.31 -0.27 -20.24
CA SER A 281 1.10 0.17 -19.08
C SER A 281 1.55 -1.04 -18.25
N LYS A 282 0.63 -1.95 -17.93
CA LYS A 282 0.94 -3.20 -17.22
C LYS A 282 1.95 -4.06 -17.98
N HIS A 283 1.87 -4.08 -19.31
CA HIS A 283 2.79 -4.83 -20.16
C HIS A 283 4.21 -4.24 -20.12
N CYS A 284 4.36 -2.93 -20.23
CA CYS A 284 5.67 -2.26 -20.08
C CYS A 284 6.25 -2.50 -18.68
N MET A 285 5.41 -2.42 -17.64
CA MET A 285 5.79 -2.70 -16.26
C MET A 285 6.25 -4.15 -16.06
N PHE A 286 5.67 -5.11 -16.77
CA PHE A 286 6.14 -6.51 -16.74
C PHE A 286 7.55 -6.65 -17.33
N HIS A 287 7.91 -5.86 -18.34
CA HIS A 287 9.28 -5.83 -18.84
C HIS A 287 10.24 -5.20 -17.83
N ILE A 288 9.86 -4.10 -17.17
CA ILE A 288 10.64 -3.53 -16.05
C ILE A 288 10.83 -4.57 -14.93
N TYR A 289 9.78 -5.32 -14.58
CA TYR A 289 9.88 -6.43 -13.63
C TYR A 289 10.94 -7.44 -14.06
N LYS A 290 10.93 -7.87 -15.34
CA LYS A 290 11.90 -8.84 -15.86
C LYS A 290 13.33 -8.29 -15.82
N LEU A 291 13.52 -7.02 -16.17
CA LEU A 291 14.83 -6.36 -16.04
C LEU A 291 15.34 -6.44 -14.59
N PHE A 292 14.51 -6.13 -13.60
CA PHE A 292 14.91 -6.22 -12.19
C PHE A 292 15.00 -7.65 -11.63
N GLU A 293 14.20 -8.58 -12.14
CA GLU A 293 14.15 -9.95 -11.65
C GLU A 293 15.29 -10.81 -12.21
N THR A 294 15.56 -10.74 -13.52
CA THR A 294 16.49 -11.65 -14.20
C THR A 294 17.72 -10.98 -14.79
N ASP A 295 17.66 -9.70 -15.16
CA ASP A 295 18.72 -9.05 -15.95
C ASP A 295 19.40 -7.87 -15.23
N HIS A 296 19.17 -7.70 -13.93
CA HIS A 296 19.63 -6.54 -13.18
C HIS A 296 21.16 -6.41 -13.08
N GLU A 297 21.90 -7.50 -13.29
CA GLU A 297 23.36 -7.49 -13.38
C GLU A 297 23.87 -6.85 -14.69
N LYS A 298 23.08 -6.90 -15.76
CA LYS A 298 23.43 -6.37 -17.09
C LYS A 298 23.08 -4.89 -17.26
N LEU A 299 22.17 -4.39 -16.43
CA LEU A 299 21.73 -2.99 -16.46
C LEU A 299 22.87 -2.06 -16.03
N GLN A 300 22.95 -0.90 -16.66
CA GLN A 300 23.76 0.23 -16.20
C GLN A 300 23.09 0.93 -15.00
N ASP A 301 23.87 1.58 -14.15
CA ASP A 301 23.31 2.29 -12.98
C ASP A 301 22.32 3.39 -13.38
N SER A 302 22.57 4.08 -14.50
CA SER A 302 21.64 5.08 -15.05
C SER A 302 20.31 4.47 -15.51
N GLU A 303 20.34 3.28 -16.13
CA GLU A 303 19.13 2.56 -16.55
C GLU A 303 18.29 2.13 -15.35
N ILE A 304 18.95 1.66 -14.28
CA ILE A 304 18.29 1.32 -13.01
C ILE A 304 17.61 2.55 -12.41
N ASP A 305 18.32 3.67 -12.33
CA ASP A 305 17.80 4.93 -11.80
C ASP A 305 16.59 5.42 -12.62
N ASP A 306 16.68 5.38 -13.95
CA ASP A 306 15.58 5.77 -14.84
C ASP A 306 14.35 4.85 -14.68
N CYS A 307 14.55 3.53 -14.55
CA CYS A 307 13.47 2.60 -14.22
C CYS A 307 12.82 2.93 -12.87
N LEU A 308 13.61 3.18 -11.83
CA LEU A 308 13.09 3.51 -10.50
C LEU A 308 12.35 4.84 -10.46
N LYS A 309 12.88 5.87 -11.13
CA LYS A 309 12.20 7.16 -11.31
C LYS A 309 10.86 6.98 -12.01
N THR A 310 10.81 6.12 -13.02
CA THR A 310 9.58 5.79 -13.75
C THR A 310 8.56 5.05 -12.87
N LEU A 311 8.99 4.05 -12.08
CA LEU A 311 8.12 3.38 -11.11
C LEU A 311 7.58 4.36 -10.05
N CYS A 312 8.44 5.24 -9.54
CA CYS A 312 8.03 6.29 -8.61
C CYS A 312 7.07 7.29 -9.27
N HIS A 313 7.24 7.59 -10.56
CA HIS A 313 6.32 8.41 -11.34
C HIS A 313 4.94 7.74 -11.43
N VAL A 314 4.88 6.44 -11.76
CA VAL A 314 3.65 5.64 -11.79
C VAL A 314 2.89 5.72 -10.45
N LEU A 315 3.58 5.55 -9.32
CA LEU A 315 2.95 5.60 -8.00
C LEU A 315 2.34 6.97 -7.69
N ARG A 316 3.08 8.05 -8.01
CA ARG A 316 2.63 9.44 -7.79
C ARG A 316 1.49 9.85 -8.72
N HIS A 317 1.58 9.52 -9.99
CA HIS A 317 0.79 10.14 -11.05
C HIS A 317 -0.19 9.20 -11.75
N GLY A 318 -0.11 7.88 -11.53
CA GLY A 318 -1.12 6.95 -12.00
C GLY A 318 -2.51 7.43 -11.57
N SER A 319 -3.45 7.50 -12.51
CA SER A 319 -4.79 7.98 -12.22
C SER A 319 -5.46 7.09 -11.15
N LYS A 320 -6.47 7.61 -10.44
CA LYS A 320 -7.22 6.80 -9.45
C LYS A 320 -7.88 5.57 -10.09
N ASP A 321 -8.15 5.64 -11.40
CA ASP A 321 -8.72 4.56 -12.20
C ASP A 321 -7.66 3.53 -12.60
N ILE A 322 -6.38 3.93 -12.70
CA ILE A 322 -5.24 3.08 -13.09
C ILE A 322 -4.68 2.36 -11.85
N SER A 323 -5.55 1.64 -11.17
CA SER A 323 -5.23 1.03 -9.91
C SER A 323 -4.35 -0.22 -10.06
N VAL A 324 -4.48 -0.93 -11.21
CA VAL A 324 -3.70 -2.13 -11.50
C VAL A 324 -2.25 -1.78 -11.80
N VAL A 325 -1.96 -0.64 -12.46
CA VAL A 325 -0.58 -0.26 -12.77
C VAL A 325 0.15 0.17 -11.50
N LYS A 326 -0.52 0.91 -10.60
CA LYS A 326 0.07 1.19 -9.28
C LYS A 326 0.35 -0.10 -8.54
N TYR A 327 -0.64 -1.00 -8.43
CA TYR A 327 -0.43 -2.32 -7.82
C TYR A 327 0.76 -3.07 -8.45
N THR A 328 0.90 -3.03 -9.78
CA THR A 328 2.03 -3.65 -10.48
C THR A 328 3.37 -3.02 -10.05
N ALA A 329 3.42 -1.70 -9.82
CA ALA A 329 4.62 -1.05 -9.29
C ALA A 329 4.96 -1.54 -7.86
N PHE A 330 3.96 -1.79 -6.99
CA PHE A 330 4.18 -2.43 -5.68
C PHE A 330 4.77 -3.82 -5.84
N THR A 331 4.17 -4.65 -6.70
CA THR A 331 4.63 -6.01 -6.97
C THR A 331 6.09 -6.01 -7.44
N ILE A 332 6.47 -5.11 -8.35
CA ILE A 332 7.85 -5.02 -8.82
C ILE A 332 8.83 -4.78 -7.66
N PHE A 333 8.55 -3.80 -6.80
CA PHE A 333 9.44 -3.48 -5.69
C PHE A 333 9.47 -4.56 -4.62
N ALA A 334 8.30 -5.14 -4.32
CA ALA A 334 8.13 -6.15 -3.29
C ALA A 334 8.69 -7.51 -3.67
N GLU A 335 8.73 -7.86 -4.96
CA GLU A 335 9.07 -9.21 -5.41
C GLU A 335 10.40 -9.28 -6.17
N ALA A 336 10.77 -8.28 -6.99
CA ALA A 336 11.94 -8.42 -7.85
C ALA A 336 13.25 -8.56 -7.06
N LYS A 337 14.11 -9.49 -7.47
CA LYS A 337 15.39 -9.80 -6.80
C LYS A 337 16.36 -8.64 -6.69
N PHE A 338 16.36 -7.71 -7.65
CA PHE A 338 17.26 -6.55 -7.61
C PHE A 338 17.21 -5.80 -6.28
N PHE A 339 16.03 -5.66 -5.67
CA PHE A 339 15.83 -4.92 -4.42
C PHE A 339 16.42 -5.62 -3.18
N GLU A 340 16.87 -6.87 -3.32
CA GLU A 340 17.57 -7.62 -2.27
C GLU A 340 19.11 -7.57 -2.45
N THR A 341 19.60 -6.97 -3.54
CA THR A 341 21.04 -6.94 -3.85
C THR A 341 21.78 -5.84 -3.11
N ASN A 342 23.06 -6.06 -2.80
CA ASN A 342 23.96 -5.02 -2.28
C ASN A 342 24.07 -3.81 -3.23
N ARG A 343 23.90 -4.03 -4.54
CA ARG A 343 23.93 -2.96 -5.55
C ARG A 343 22.79 -1.96 -5.35
N PHE A 344 21.56 -2.43 -5.13
CA PHE A 344 20.43 -1.54 -4.81
C PHE A 344 20.70 -0.72 -3.54
N ILE A 345 21.19 -1.37 -2.49
CA ILE A 345 21.53 -0.71 -1.22
C ILE A 345 22.58 0.38 -1.43
N ALA A 346 23.64 0.08 -2.20
CA ALA A 346 24.72 1.01 -2.47
C ALA A 346 24.25 2.24 -3.25
N LEU A 347 23.43 2.04 -4.29
CA LEU A 347 22.98 3.10 -5.19
C LEU A 347 21.90 4.00 -4.58
N PHE A 348 20.98 3.43 -3.78
CA PHE A 348 19.75 4.14 -3.37
C PHE A 348 19.60 4.33 -1.87
N SER A 349 20.67 4.14 -1.08
CA SER A 349 20.59 4.23 0.39
C SER A 349 19.99 5.55 0.90
N SER A 350 20.22 6.67 0.22
CA SER A 350 19.64 7.99 0.55
C SER A 350 18.18 8.14 0.14
N GLU A 351 17.74 7.43 -0.89
CA GLU A 351 16.44 7.54 -1.54
C GLU A 351 15.42 6.57 -0.92
N ILE A 352 15.89 5.45 -0.35
CA ILE A 352 15.06 4.42 0.29
C ILE A 352 13.99 5.03 1.22
N PRO A 353 14.31 5.97 2.14
CA PRO A 353 13.29 6.61 2.98
C PRO A 353 12.15 7.26 2.20
N ALA A 354 12.48 8.01 1.15
CA ALA A 354 11.51 8.71 0.34
C ALA A 354 10.67 7.75 -0.51
N ILE A 355 11.30 6.70 -1.05
CA ILE A 355 10.65 5.65 -1.84
C ILE A 355 9.67 4.87 -0.96
N THR A 356 10.11 4.35 0.19
CA THR A 356 9.26 3.59 1.11
C THR A 356 8.09 4.41 1.63
N THR A 357 8.32 5.69 1.95
CA THR A 357 7.25 6.63 2.34
C THR A 357 6.23 6.81 1.21
N LEU A 358 6.69 6.96 -0.04
CA LEU A 358 5.83 7.08 -1.22
C LEU A 358 4.96 5.83 -1.41
N PHE A 359 5.53 4.63 -1.28
CA PHE A 359 4.77 3.38 -1.36
C PHE A 359 3.67 3.34 -0.29
N TYR A 360 4.00 3.62 0.97
CA TYR A 360 3.02 3.62 2.05
C TYR A 360 1.88 4.63 1.81
N GLN A 361 2.22 5.89 1.50
CA GLN A 361 1.22 6.92 1.21
C GLN A 361 0.33 6.54 0.02
N THR A 362 0.93 5.97 -1.03
CA THR A 362 0.19 5.52 -2.21
C THR A 362 -0.76 4.39 -1.84
N GLY A 363 -0.31 3.39 -1.08
CA GLY A 363 -1.13 2.25 -0.65
C GLY A 363 -2.29 2.68 0.24
N ARG A 364 -2.05 3.59 1.19
CA ARG A 364 -3.09 4.16 2.06
C ARG A 364 -4.14 4.96 1.29
N SER A 365 -3.73 5.63 0.20
CA SER A 365 -4.64 6.42 -0.65
C SER A 365 -5.56 5.56 -1.54
N MET A 366 -5.30 4.26 -1.68
CA MET A 366 -6.11 3.37 -2.51
C MET A 366 -7.48 3.12 -1.89
N LYS A 367 -8.54 3.40 -2.66
CA LYS A 367 -9.94 3.34 -2.18
C LYS A 367 -10.51 1.93 -2.09
N TYR A 368 -10.05 0.98 -2.92
CA TYR A 368 -10.74 -0.30 -3.07
C TYR A 368 -10.29 -1.31 -2.01
N ASN A 369 -11.27 -1.97 -1.38
CA ASN A 369 -11.04 -2.98 -0.34
C ASN A 369 -10.20 -4.15 -0.83
N TRP A 370 -10.43 -4.62 -2.06
CA TRP A 370 -9.64 -5.71 -2.64
C TRP A 370 -8.17 -5.32 -2.75
N MET A 371 -7.87 -4.09 -3.19
CA MET A 371 -6.50 -3.60 -3.24
C MET A 371 -5.87 -3.49 -1.86
N ARG A 372 -6.59 -3.06 -0.83
CA ARG A 372 -6.03 -3.11 0.54
C ARG A 372 -5.59 -4.53 0.91
N LYS A 373 -6.42 -5.53 0.62
CA LYS A 373 -6.10 -6.94 0.89
C LYS A 373 -4.80 -7.41 0.22
N TYR A 374 -4.48 -6.92 -0.98
CA TYR A 374 -3.28 -7.35 -1.73
C TYR A 374 -2.09 -6.40 -1.62
N VAL A 375 -2.31 -5.10 -1.41
CA VAL A 375 -1.25 -4.08 -1.34
C VAL A 375 -0.59 -4.05 0.02
N PHE A 376 -1.33 -4.26 1.11
CA PHE A 376 -0.73 -4.22 2.44
C PHE A 376 0.27 -5.34 2.70
N PRO A 377 0.05 -6.61 2.28
CA PRO A 377 1.09 -7.63 2.33
C PRO A 377 2.37 -7.19 1.60
N LEU A 378 2.23 -6.62 0.39
CA LEU A 378 3.37 -6.10 -0.36
C LEU A 378 4.06 -4.93 0.37
N LEU A 379 3.31 -4.05 1.04
CA LEU A 379 3.88 -2.98 1.87
C LEU A 379 4.72 -3.51 3.03
N VAL A 380 4.28 -4.61 3.65
CA VAL A 380 5.03 -5.28 4.71
C VAL A 380 6.34 -5.85 4.14
N ASP A 381 6.28 -6.48 2.97
CA ASP A 381 7.49 -7.00 2.30
C ASP A 381 8.45 -5.86 1.90
N ILE A 382 7.92 -4.72 1.45
CA ILE A 382 8.70 -3.49 1.17
C ILE A 382 9.38 -2.98 2.45
N PHE A 383 8.66 -2.94 3.57
CA PHE A 383 9.20 -2.49 4.85
C PHE A 383 10.28 -3.46 5.36
N GLU A 384 10.02 -4.76 5.27
CA GLU A 384 11.00 -5.80 5.63
C GLU A 384 12.26 -5.67 4.77
N ARG A 385 12.13 -5.53 3.45
CA ARG A 385 13.27 -5.27 2.54
C ARG A 385 14.00 -3.98 2.89
N THR A 386 13.28 -2.91 3.21
CA THR A 386 13.86 -1.63 3.64
C THR A 386 14.65 -1.75 4.93
N VAL A 387 14.17 -2.53 5.90
CA VAL A 387 14.91 -2.77 7.15
C VAL A 387 16.07 -3.74 6.90
N ASN A 388 15.92 -4.66 5.96
CA ASN A 388 16.96 -5.61 5.57
C ASN A 388 18.11 -4.96 4.79
N SER A 389 17.85 -3.89 4.04
CA SER A 389 18.86 -3.14 3.29
C SER A 389 19.74 -2.26 4.17
N VAL A 390 19.34 -1.99 5.41
CA VAL A 390 20.15 -1.21 6.34
C VAL A 390 21.29 -2.10 6.84
N THR A 391 22.50 -1.86 6.33
CA THR A 391 23.70 -2.55 6.77
C THR A 391 24.10 -2.15 8.18
N PHE A 392 24.70 -3.10 8.91
CA PHE A 392 25.22 -2.84 10.25
C PHE A 392 26.25 -1.70 10.20
N GLY A 393 26.01 -0.62 10.94
CA GLY A 393 26.86 0.57 10.98
C GLY A 393 26.34 1.81 10.25
N ARG A 394 25.25 1.70 9.45
CA ARG A 394 24.53 2.88 8.93
C ARG A 394 23.25 3.10 9.74
N LEU A 395 23.16 4.24 10.42
CA LEU A 395 21.97 4.60 11.19
C LEU A 395 20.84 5.04 10.25
N ILE A 396 19.66 4.46 10.44
CA ILE A 396 18.42 4.91 9.79
C ILE A 396 18.11 6.32 10.30
N PRO A 397 17.80 7.33 9.48
CA PRO A 397 17.40 8.64 10.00
C PRO A 397 16.23 8.52 10.98
N THR A 398 16.31 9.17 12.16
CA THR A 398 15.34 8.99 13.26
C THR A 398 13.88 9.23 12.82
N LYS A 399 13.64 10.23 11.96
CA LYS A 399 12.30 10.48 11.40
C LYS A 399 11.77 9.30 10.60
N PHE A 400 12.62 8.65 9.82
CA PHE A 400 12.23 7.52 8.99
C PHE A 400 12.07 6.23 9.81
N LEU A 401 12.92 6.04 10.82
CA LEU A 401 12.79 4.98 11.80
C LEU A 401 11.45 5.04 12.55
N ASN A 402 11.08 6.22 13.06
CA ASN A 402 9.78 6.45 13.69
C ASN A 402 8.63 6.09 12.74
N PHE A 403 8.70 6.56 11.50
CA PHE A 403 7.73 6.25 10.46
C PHE A 403 7.59 4.73 10.24
N LEU A 404 8.70 3.99 10.08
CA LEU A 404 8.67 2.54 9.89
C LEU A 404 8.02 1.83 11.08
N MET A 405 8.35 2.23 12.31
CA MET A 405 7.77 1.63 13.51
C MET A 405 6.28 1.90 13.63
N GLU A 406 5.87 3.17 13.57
CA GLU A 406 4.46 3.57 13.70
C GLU A 406 3.60 2.88 12.66
N GLU A 407 4.04 2.86 11.41
CA GLU A 407 3.24 2.29 10.33
C GLU A 407 3.26 0.76 10.33
N THR A 408 4.36 0.12 10.76
CA THR A 408 4.37 -1.34 11.00
C THR A 408 3.35 -1.72 12.07
N ILE A 409 3.35 -1.02 13.21
CA ILE A 409 2.41 -1.26 14.31
C ILE A 409 0.98 -1.01 13.84
N SER A 410 0.74 0.09 13.12
CA SER A 410 -0.58 0.41 12.53
C SER A 410 -1.07 -0.69 11.60
N MET A 411 -0.21 -1.23 10.73
CA MET A 411 -0.55 -2.34 9.85
C MET A 411 -0.87 -3.62 10.63
N MET A 412 -0.15 -3.91 11.72
CA MET A 412 -0.47 -5.05 12.58
C MET A 412 -1.83 -4.87 13.29
N VAL A 413 -2.13 -3.67 13.82
CA VAL A 413 -3.38 -3.40 14.56
C VAL A 413 -4.59 -3.56 13.63
N ASN A 414 -4.46 -3.04 12.40
CA ASN A 414 -5.51 -3.13 11.39
C ASN A 414 -5.57 -4.50 10.68
N ARG A 415 -4.81 -5.51 11.14
CA ARG A 415 -4.73 -6.87 10.55
C ARG A 415 -4.34 -6.86 9.07
N HIS A 416 -3.55 -5.87 8.67
CA HIS A 416 -2.99 -5.71 7.33
C HIS A 416 -1.64 -6.43 7.20
N ALA A 417 -0.94 -6.63 8.32
CA ALA A 417 0.26 -7.47 8.44
C ALA A 417 -0.01 -8.66 9.36
N THR A 418 0.59 -9.82 9.08
CA THR A 418 0.59 -10.89 10.07
C THR A 418 1.44 -10.47 11.28
N PRO A 419 1.07 -10.83 12.52
CA PRO A 419 1.88 -10.49 13.69
C PRO A 419 3.34 -10.98 13.58
N ARG A 420 3.56 -12.10 12.88
CA ARG A 420 4.90 -12.65 12.61
C ARG A 420 5.77 -11.70 11.81
N GLN A 421 5.26 -11.21 10.68
CA GLN A 421 6.02 -10.33 9.78
C GLN A 421 6.26 -8.98 10.44
N GLY A 422 5.21 -8.37 11.01
CA GLY A 422 5.34 -7.08 11.68
C GLY A 422 6.33 -7.12 12.86
N LEU A 423 6.30 -8.18 13.68
CA LEU A 423 7.31 -8.36 14.74
C LEU A 423 8.72 -8.57 14.20
N GLY A 424 8.89 -9.31 13.10
CA GLY A 424 10.20 -9.48 12.47
C GLY A 424 10.82 -8.14 12.08
N ILE A 425 10.02 -7.23 11.52
CA ILE A 425 10.44 -5.87 11.19
C ILE A 425 10.80 -5.10 12.46
N LEU A 426 9.91 -5.07 13.46
CA LEU A 426 10.12 -4.29 14.68
C LEU A 426 11.33 -4.75 15.50
N GLU A 427 11.58 -6.06 15.61
CA GLU A 427 12.75 -6.59 16.29
C GLU A 427 14.05 -6.30 15.55
N LYS A 428 14.00 -6.27 14.21
CA LYS A 428 15.17 -5.90 13.43
C LYS A 428 15.46 -4.40 13.58
N LEU A 429 14.42 -3.56 13.61
CA LEU A 429 14.56 -2.15 13.97
C LEU A 429 15.15 -2.01 15.38
N ASP A 430 14.66 -2.73 16.39
CA ASP A 430 15.22 -2.72 17.77
C ASP A 430 16.74 -2.90 17.81
N ARG A 431 17.28 -3.78 16.94
CA ARG A 431 18.72 -4.06 16.86
C ARG A 431 19.52 -3.00 16.11
N LEU A 432 18.90 -2.22 15.24
CA LEU A 432 19.55 -1.21 14.39
C LEU A 432 19.58 0.18 15.02
N MET A 433 18.82 0.43 16.08
CA MET A 433 18.71 1.76 16.69
C MET A 433 19.94 2.14 17.53
N SER A 434 20.35 3.40 17.40
CA SER A 434 21.24 4.02 18.39
C SER A 434 20.51 4.28 19.71
N TRP A 435 21.28 4.61 20.75
CA TRP A 435 20.74 4.98 22.04
C TRP A 435 19.85 6.25 21.97
N GLU A 436 20.28 7.26 21.23
CA GLU A 436 19.56 8.52 21.07
C GLU A 436 18.23 8.30 20.34
N GLN A 437 18.22 7.44 19.33
CA GLN A 437 17.00 7.04 18.62
C GLN A 437 16.02 6.36 19.55
N TYR A 438 16.55 5.49 20.41
CA TYR A 438 15.77 4.84 21.45
C TYR A 438 15.05 5.83 22.36
N GLN A 439 15.74 6.89 22.79
CA GLN A 439 15.16 7.93 23.62
C GLN A 439 14.06 8.71 22.91
N VAL A 440 14.21 8.96 21.61
CA VAL A 440 13.15 9.63 20.81
C VAL A 440 11.92 8.73 20.71
N ILE A 441 12.11 7.44 20.45
CA ILE A 441 11.03 6.47 20.26
C ILE A 441 10.32 6.15 21.57
N SER A 442 11.06 6.05 22.66
CA SER A 442 10.49 5.80 23.99
C SER A 442 9.60 6.94 24.47
N ARG A 443 9.73 8.15 23.92
CA ARG A 443 8.87 9.30 24.20
C ARG A 443 7.60 9.34 23.34
N ASN A 444 7.46 8.44 22.37
CA ASN A 444 6.27 8.34 21.54
C ASN A 444 5.20 7.46 22.22
N PHE A 445 4.44 8.10 23.11
CA PHE A 445 3.41 7.43 23.90
C PHE A 445 2.28 6.83 23.05
N GLU A 446 1.94 7.44 21.92
CA GLU A 446 0.91 6.92 21.01
C GLU A 446 1.35 5.56 20.43
N MET A 447 2.60 5.47 19.99
CA MET A 447 3.17 4.23 19.47
C MET A 447 3.22 3.13 20.55
N ILE A 448 3.62 3.47 21.78
CA ILE A 448 3.62 2.54 22.92
C ILE A 448 2.19 2.06 23.21
N GLY A 449 1.20 2.95 23.23
CA GLY A 449 -0.21 2.60 23.40
C GLY A 449 -0.68 1.62 22.32
N LYS A 450 -0.33 1.84 21.04
CA LYS A 450 -0.64 0.93 19.94
C LYS A 450 0.04 -0.43 20.06
N LEU A 451 1.26 -0.52 20.59
CA LEU A 451 1.90 -1.81 20.90
C LEU A 451 1.10 -2.61 21.94
N PHE A 452 0.51 -1.94 22.94
CA PHE A 452 -0.36 -2.60 23.91
C PHE A 452 -1.72 -2.99 23.34
N GLN A 453 -2.27 -2.22 22.40
CA GLN A 453 -3.45 -2.65 21.65
C GLN A 453 -3.17 -3.93 20.83
N LEU A 454 -1.94 -4.15 20.37
CA LEU A 454 -1.56 -5.41 19.72
C LEU A 454 -1.53 -6.58 20.70
N VAL A 455 -1.16 -6.36 21.96
CA VAL A 455 -1.17 -7.39 23.00
C VAL A 455 -2.58 -7.95 23.22
N ASP A 456 -3.60 -7.08 23.20
CA ASP A 456 -5.00 -7.48 23.31
C ASP A 456 -5.42 -8.32 22.08
N ASN A 457 -5.14 -7.81 20.89
CA ASN A 457 -5.59 -8.42 19.64
C ASN A 457 -4.79 -9.63 19.15
N SER A 458 -3.61 -9.91 19.72
CA SER A 458 -2.69 -10.94 19.21
C SER A 458 -3.05 -12.35 19.67
N HIS A 459 -2.65 -13.36 18.89
CA HIS A 459 -2.63 -14.74 19.36
C HIS A 459 -1.54 -14.93 20.42
N PHE A 460 -1.77 -15.87 21.35
CA PHE A 460 -0.89 -16.18 22.49
C PHE A 460 0.60 -16.35 22.10
N TYR A 461 0.89 -16.77 20.86
CA TYR A 461 2.24 -17.06 20.39
C TYR A 461 3.17 -15.83 20.26
N TYR A 462 2.64 -14.65 19.92
CA TYR A 462 3.46 -13.46 19.63
C TYR A 462 3.54 -12.48 20.80
N TYR A 463 2.73 -12.73 21.81
CA TYR A 463 2.48 -11.84 22.92
C TYR A 463 3.74 -11.53 23.73
N GLU A 464 4.53 -12.55 24.10
CA GLU A 464 5.75 -12.35 24.91
C GLU A 464 6.77 -11.48 24.17
N ARG A 465 6.89 -11.66 22.86
CA ARG A 465 7.77 -10.84 22.00
C ARG A 465 7.30 -9.40 21.90
N ILE A 466 5.99 -9.15 21.80
CA ILE A 466 5.43 -7.78 21.80
C ILE A 466 5.70 -7.11 23.15
N ILE A 467 5.52 -7.84 24.26
CA ILE A 467 5.81 -7.32 25.60
C ILE A 467 7.27 -7.00 25.76
N ASP A 468 8.17 -7.92 25.41
CA ASP A 468 9.60 -7.70 25.56
C ASP A 468 10.01 -6.45 24.77
N LEU A 469 9.49 -6.29 23.55
CA LEU A 469 9.74 -5.10 22.75
C LEU A 469 9.20 -3.82 23.41
N ALA A 470 7.95 -3.82 23.87
CA ALA A 470 7.35 -2.68 24.57
C ALA A 470 8.08 -2.36 25.88
N ALA A 471 8.44 -3.40 26.64
CA ALA A 471 9.21 -3.31 27.86
C ALA A 471 10.55 -2.66 27.61
N LYS A 472 11.31 -3.15 26.63
CA LYS A 472 12.55 -2.50 26.20
C LYS A 472 12.30 -1.00 25.96
N PHE A 473 11.26 -0.64 25.20
CA PHE A 473 10.97 0.78 24.86
C PHE A 473 10.69 1.62 26.10
N MET A 474 10.28 0.99 27.20
CA MET A 474 10.09 1.66 28.48
C MET A 474 11.37 1.72 29.34
N GLN A 475 12.28 0.73 29.35
CA GLN A 475 13.41 0.71 30.32
C GLN A 475 14.54 1.71 30.04
N LYS A 476 14.82 2.07 28.79
CA LYS A 476 16.05 2.78 28.44
C LYS A 476 16.04 4.30 28.64
N GLU A 477 15.19 4.82 29.52
CA GLU A 477 15.28 6.22 29.96
C GLU A 477 15.86 6.23 31.39
N TYR A 478 17.19 6.45 31.49
CA TYR A 478 17.92 6.52 32.76
C TYR A 478 17.74 7.87 33.50
N SER A 479 17.02 8.83 32.93
CA SER A 479 16.72 10.07 33.65
C SER A 479 15.58 9.83 34.66
N GLU A 480 15.69 10.45 35.83
CA GLU A 480 14.70 10.42 36.93
C GLU A 480 13.35 11.07 36.57
N ASP A 481 13.01 11.16 35.28
CA ASP A 481 11.92 11.98 34.76
C ASP A 481 10.54 11.32 34.83
N MET A 482 9.55 12.20 34.96
CA MET A 482 8.10 11.99 34.90
C MET A 482 7.59 11.19 33.70
N SER A 483 8.41 10.97 32.66
CA SER A 483 8.02 10.26 31.43
C SER A 483 7.63 8.80 31.72
N TYR A 484 8.29 8.14 32.67
CA TYR A 484 8.06 6.72 32.94
C TYR A 484 6.71 6.47 33.64
N ILE A 485 6.34 7.34 34.59
CA ILE A 485 5.03 7.31 35.27
C ILE A 485 3.90 7.49 34.26
N GLN A 486 4.07 8.41 33.30
CA GLN A 486 3.10 8.60 32.21
C GLN A 486 2.94 7.35 31.34
N LYS A 487 4.05 6.68 30.97
CA LYS A 487 4.01 5.41 30.22
C LYS A 487 3.26 4.35 31.02
N PHE A 488 3.57 4.19 32.30
CA PHE A 488 2.88 3.25 33.19
C PHE A 488 1.38 3.55 33.27
N ASN A 489 1.00 4.81 33.46
CA ASN A 489 -0.41 5.21 33.56
C ASN A 489 -1.18 4.90 32.27
N ILE A 490 -0.57 5.03 31.09
CA ILE A 490 -1.21 4.63 29.82
C ILE A 490 -1.47 3.11 29.79
N VAL A 491 -0.48 2.31 30.18
CA VAL A 491 -0.62 0.85 30.26
C VAL A 491 -1.68 0.46 31.27
N PHE A 492 -1.65 1.09 32.44
CA PHE A 492 -2.58 0.81 33.52
C PHE A 492 -4.01 1.24 33.17
N GLN A 493 -4.20 2.39 32.54
CA GLN A 493 -5.51 2.83 32.08
C GLN A 493 -6.10 1.85 31.06
N TYR A 494 -5.28 1.37 30.11
CA TYR A 494 -5.72 0.34 29.16
C TYR A 494 -6.08 -0.97 29.87
N PHE A 495 -5.31 -1.36 30.89
CA PHE A 495 -5.63 -2.52 31.74
C PHE A 495 -6.94 -2.37 32.50
N LYS A 496 -7.22 -1.17 33.02
CA LYS A 496 -8.46 -0.86 33.72
C LYS A 496 -9.69 -1.00 32.80
N GLU A 497 -9.55 -0.64 31.54
CA GLU A 497 -10.62 -0.72 30.53
C GLU A 497 -10.82 -2.14 29.97
N SER A 498 -9.74 -2.93 29.85
CA SER A 498 -9.77 -4.30 29.34
C SER A 498 -8.96 -5.24 30.25
N PRO A 499 -9.54 -5.73 31.37
CA PRO A 499 -8.87 -6.66 32.28
C PRO A 499 -8.44 -7.95 31.59
N GLN A 500 -7.15 -8.04 31.28
CA GLN A 500 -6.59 -9.24 30.67
C GLN A 500 -5.37 -9.70 31.44
N MET A 501 -5.28 -11.02 31.63
CA MET A 501 -4.07 -11.73 32.07
C MET A 501 -2.79 -11.18 31.44
N ARG A 502 -2.90 -10.87 30.16
CA ARG A 502 -1.84 -10.38 29.30
C ARG A 502 -1.31 -9.02 29.76
N LEU A 503 -2.18 -8.12 30.19
CA LEU A 503 -1.74 -6.82 30.69
C LEU A 503 -1.17 -6.93 32.10
N LEU A 504 -1.65 -7.84 32.94
CA LEU A 504 -1.01 -8.11 34.24
C LEU A 504 0.41 -8.65 34.12
N LYS A 505 0.67 -9.51 33.13
CA LYS A 505 2.03 -9.96 32.81
C LYS A 505 2.93 -8.80 32.35
N VAL A 506 2.42 -7.83 31.57
CA VAL A 506 3.14 -6.58 31.24
C VAL A 506 3.47 -5.84 32.53
N LEU A 507 2.45 -5.57 33.35
CA LEU A 507 2.61 -4.81 34.59
C LEU A 507 3.64 -5.49 35.49
N ARG A 508 3.60 -6.82 35.62
CA ARG A 508 4.58 -7.62 36.36
C ARG A 508 6.00 -7.45 35.82
N HIS A 509 6.17 -7.54 34.51
CA HIS A 509 7.48 -7.36 33.87
C HIS A 509 8.01 -5.95 34.14
N LEU A 510 7.15 -4.93 33.99
CA LEU A 510 7.45 -3.54 34.31
C LEU A 510 7.80 -3.35 35.80
N THR A 511 7.05 -3.95 36.73
CA THR A 511 7.34 -3.89 38.18
C THR A 511 8.73 -4.43 38.47
N GLY A 512 9.13 -5.49 37.76
CA GLY A 512 10.45 -6.11 37.84
C GLY A 512 11.58 -5.11 37.62
N MET A 513 11.39 -4.23 36.65
CA MET A 513 12.41 -3.33 36.10
C MET A 513 12.47 -1.96 36.77
N MET A 514 11.38 -1.49 37.38
CA MET A 514 11.30 -0.16 37.97
C MET A 514 12.19 -0.01 39.22
N SER A 515 12.72 1.19 39.43
CA SER A 515 13.31 1.60 40.72
C SER A 515 12.24 1.71 41.80
N GLU A 516 12.66 1.73 43.07
CA GLU A 516 11.74 1.89 44.21
C GLU A 516 10.92 3.20 44.11
N ASN A 517 11.54 4.31 43.75
CA ASN A 517 10.87 5.60 43.63
C ASN A 517 9.82 5.61 42.49
N GLN A 518 10.17 5.04 41.33
CA GLN A 518 9.22 4.89 40.22
C GLN A 518 8.02 4.04 40.62
N LEU A 519 8.24 2.96 41.39
CA LEU A 519 7.14 2.13 41.86
C LEU A 519 6.23 2.83 42.86
N LYS A 520 6.77 3.64 43.77
CA LYS A 520 5.97 4.44 44.70
C LYS A 520 5.07 5.43 43.97
N GLU A 521 5.57 6.03 42.89
CA GLU A 521 4.77 6.94 42.06
C GLU A 521 3.77 6.21 41.15
N CYS A 522 4.12 5.03 40.65
CA CYS A 522 3.25 4.27 39.74
C CYS A 522 2.13 3.52 40.48
N TYR A 523 2.42 2.91 41.63
CA TYR A 523 1.48 2.05 42.37
C TYR A 523 0.78 2.82 43.49
N LYS A 524 0.01 3.84 43.09
CA LYS A 524 -0.88 4.60 44.00
C LYS A 524 -2.08 3.74 44.43
N GLU A 525 -2.88 4.25 45.37
CA GLU A 525 -4.01 3.52 45.96
C GLU A 525 -4.96 2.94 44.91
N ASP A 526 -5.27 3.67 43.84
CA ASP A 526 -6.14 3.22 42.75
C ASP A 526 -5.59 1.98 42.02
N VAL A 527 -4.29 1.95 41.75
CA VAL A 527 -3.62 0.79 41.13
C VAL A 527 -3.63 -0.40 42.08
N LEU A 528 -3.35 -0.15 43.36
CA LEU A 528 -3.36 -1.19 44.38
C LEU A 528 -4.78 -1.73 44.61
N GLU A 529 -5.82 -0.91 44.58
CA GLU A 529 -7.22 -1.32 44.67
C GLU A 529 -7.63 -2.22 43.50
N VAL A 530 -7.26 -1.85 42.28
CA VAL A 530 -7.49 -2.68 41.09
C VAL A 530 -6.78 -4.03 41.25
N LEU A 531 -5.51 -4.06 41.66
CA LEU A 531 -4.79 -5.32 41.92
C LEU A 531 -5.40 -6.15 43.06
N LYS A 532 -5.84 -5.50 44.15
CA LYS A 532 -6.52 -6.14 45.28
C LYS A 532 -7.81 -6.80 44.80
N SER A 533 -8.54 -6.20 43.85
CA SER A 533 -9.78 -6.75 43.32
C SER A 533 -9.58 -8.13 42.66
N TYR A 534 -8.44 -8.37 42.02
CA TYR A 534 -8.09 -9.67 41.41
C TYR A 534 -7.59 -10.72 42.42
N THR A 535 -7.45 -10.35 43.70
CA THR A 535 -7.00 -11.28 44.75
C THR A 535 -8.14 -11.82 45.61
N LYS A 536 -9.39 -11.51 45.27
CA LYS A 536 -10.59 -12.03 45.94
C LYS A 536 -10.70 -13.55 45.76
N ASP A 537 -11.42 -14.19 46.67
CA ASP A 537 -11.43 -15.65 46.80
C ASP A 537 -12.34 -16.35 45.80
N ASP A 538 -13.32 -15.65 45.24
CA ASP A 538 -14.39 -16.23 44.41
C ASP A 538 -14.04 -16.34 42.92
N CYS A 539 -12.75 -16.48 42.58
CA CYS A 539 -12.29 -16.43 41.20
C CYS A 539 -12.50 -17.77 40.44
N SER A 540 -13.19 -17.72 39.30
CA SER A 540 -13.40 -18.84 38.39
C SER A 540 -12.29 -18.95 37.33
N GLY A 541 -11.85 -20.17 36.99
CA GLY A 541 -11.01 -20.53 35.82
C GLY A 541 -9.97 -19.49 35.34
N GLN A 542 -10.37 -18.59 34.43
CA GLN A 542 -9.49 -17.56 33.84
C GLN A 542 -8.99 -16.53 34.86
N GLU A 543 -9.76 -16.26 35.90
CA GLU A 543 -9.43 -15.30 36.96
C GLU A 543 -8.29 -15.82 37.86
N ILE A 544 -8.07 -17.13 37.90
CA ILE A 544 -7.02 -17.76 38.70
C ILE A 544 -5.62 -17.30 38.26
N GLY A 545 -5.36 -17.26 36.95
CA GLY A 545 -4.06 -16.74 36.51
C GLY A 545 -3.95 -15.23 36.72
N MET A 546 -5.05 -14.46 36.65
CA MET A 546 -5.01 -13.02 36.93
C MET A 546 -4.64 -12.80 38.39
N ARG A 547 -5.23 -13.61 39.28
CA ARG A 547 -4.87 -13.68 40.69
C ARG A 547 -3.39 -14.03 40.87
N PHE A 548 -2.89 -15.05 40.20
CA PHE A 548 -1.47 -15.41 40.22
C PHE A 548 -0.56 -14.24 39.80
N MET A 549 -0.91 -13.53 38.73
CA MET A 549 -0.13 -12.38 38.26
C MET A 549 -0.21 -11.20 39.23
N ALA A 550 -1.38 -10.87 39.77
CA ALA A 550 -1.53 -9.83 40.78
C ALA A 550 -0.71 -10.14 42.05
N ILE A 551 -0.74 -11.39 42.52
CA ILE A 551 0.08 -11.85 43.64
C ILE A 551 1.57 -11.74 43.33
N SER A 552 1.98 -12.06 42.11
CA SER A 552 3.39 -11.88 41.71
C SER A 552 3.81 -10.42 41.71
N ILE A 553 2.96 -9.49 41.26
CA ILE A 553 3.20 -8.04 41.34
C ILE A 553 3.33 -7.61 42.81
N PHE A 554 2.41 -8.04 43.68
CA PHE A 554 2.50 -7.74 45.11
C PHE A 554 3.79 -8.26 45.76
N CYS A 555 4.24 -9.47 45.39
CA CYS A 555 5.52 -9.98 45.86
C CYS A 555 6.68 -9.08 45.43
N LEU A 556 6.68 -8.57 44.19
CA LEU A 556 7.72 -7.66 43.69
C LEU A 556 7.69 -6.31 44.42
N LEU A 557 6.50 -5.76 44.65
CA LEU A 557 6.32 -4.50 45.38
C LEU A 557 6.77 -4.62 46.85
N LEU A 558 6.49 -5.75 47.52
CA LEU A 558 6.98 -6.02 48.87
C LEU A 558 8.50 -6.20 48.90
N ALA A 559 9.05 -6.93 47.93
CA ALA A 559 10.49 -7.14 47.77
C ALA A 559 11.24 -5.83 47.53
N LYS A 560 10.62 -4.82 46.90
CA LYS A 560 11.20 -3.49 46.72
C LYS A 560 10.79 -2.47 47.78
N ASN A 561 10.11 -2.91 48.85
CA ASN A 561 9.67 -2.06 49.96
C ASN A 561 8.79 -0.85 49.55
N VAL A 562 7.92 -1.04 48.57
CA VAL A 562 7.09 0.03 48.01
C VAL A 562 5.76 0.20 48.75
N ILE A 563 5.19 -0.90 49.26
CA ILE A 563 3.85 -0.92 49.87
C ILE A 563 3.93 -0.54 51.35
N ALA A 564 3.08 0.40 51.78
CA ALA A 564 2.91 0.77 53.19
C ALA A 564 2.13 -0.30 53.99
N ASP A 565 1.00 -0.78 53.45
CA ASP A 565 0.15 -1.82 54.05
C ASP A 565 0.70 -3.24 53.77
N ARG A 566 1.88 -3.52 54.32
CA ARG A 566 2.60 -4.79 54.08
C ARG A 566 1.88 -6.00 54.67
N GLU A 567 1.21 -5.83 55.81
CA GLU A 567 0.56 -6.92 56.54
C GLU A 567 -0.67 -7.45 55.79
N SER A 568 -1.54 -6.55 55.32
CA SER A 568 -2.73 -6.91 54.53
C SER A 568 -2.35 -7.63 53.24
N ILE A 569 -1.37 -7.10 52.49
CA ILE A 569 -0.89 -7.73 51.26
C ILE A 569 -0.23 -9.07 51.55
N ASN A 570 0.56 -9.19 52.62
CA ASN A 570 1.16 -10.46 53.01
C ASN A 570 0.12 -11.52 53.38
N SER A 571 -0.95 -11.11 54.09
CA SER A 571 -2.07 -12.00 54.42
C SER A 571 -2.73 -12.57 53.16
N ARG A 572 -2.92 -11.74 52.11
CA ARG A 572 -3.43 -12.18 50.80
C ARG A 572 -2.51 -13.14 50.09
N ILE A 573 -1.20 -12.88 50.09
CA ILE A 573 -0.19 -13.78 49.49
C ILE A 573 -0.16 -15.12 50.22
N LYS A 574 -0.20 -15.11 51.55
CA LYS A 574 -0.27 -16.31 52.38
C LYS A 574 -1.51 -17.14 52.06
N LYS A 575 -2.68 -16.50 52.03
CA LYS A 575 -3.94 -17.15 51.68
C LYS A 575 -3.87 -17.77 50.28
N PHE A 576 -3.42 -17.01 49.29
CA PHE A 576 -3.21 -17.52 47.93
C PHE A 576 -2.28 -18.73 47.91
N CYS A 577 -1.16 -18.71 48.63
CA CYS A 577 -0.26 -19.85 48.70
C CYS A 577 -0.91 -21.08 49.34
N ILE A 578 -1.87 -20.93 50.24
CA ILE A 578 -2.57 -22.07 50.85
C ILE A 578 -3.59 -22.66 49.86
N ASP A 579 -4.38 -21.80 49.25
CA ASP A 579 -5.56 -22.19 48.48
C ASP A 579 -5.22 -22.62 47.04
N MET A 580 -4.08 -22.16 46.51
CA MET A 580 -3.76 -22.30 45.09
C MET A 580 -3.05 -23.60 44.75
N ASP A 581 -3.56 -24.31 43.73
CA ASP A 581 -2.82 -25.37 43.04
C ASP A 581 -1.90 -24.79 41.96
N PHE A 582 -0.59 -24.82 42.22
CA PHE A 582 0.45 -24.34 41.31
C PHE A 582 0.69 -25.27 40.12
N SER A 583 0.00 -26.41 40.01
CA SER A 583 0.18 -27.39 38.91
C SER A 583 0.09 -26.77 37.51
N HIS A 584 -0.67 -25.69 37.35
CA HIS A 584 -0.92 -25.02 36.07
C HIS A 584 -0.19 -23.68 35.88
N PHE A 585 0.57 -23.20 36.88
CA PHE A 585 1.16 -21.85 36.86
C PHE A 585 2.65 -21.85 37.17
N ALA A 586 3.38 -21.09 36.35
CA ALA A 586 4.83 -21.00 36.38
C ALA A 586 5.25 -19.53 36.31
N LEU A 587 6.20 -19.12 37.15
CA LEU A 587 6.94 -17.88 36.91
C LEU A 587 8.00 -18.20 35.86
N ASP A 588 7.73 -17.82 34.63
CA ASP A 588 8.57 -17.96 33.44
C ASP A 588 9.85 -17.10 33.49
N HIS A 589 9.97 -16.14 34.43
CA HIS A 589 11.06 -15.16 34.46
C HIS A 589 11.99 -15.35 35.67
N GLY A 590 13.15 -15.98 35.48
CA GLY A 590 14.11 -16.24 36.56
C GLY A 590 14.61 -14.99 37.30
N HIS A 591 14.68 -13.83 36.64
CA HIS A 591 15.08 -12.57 37.29
C HIS A 591 14.05 -12.08 38.32
N ILE A 592 12.75 -12.26 38.06
CA ILE A 592 11.66 -11.88 38.99
C ILE A 592 11.76 -12.73 40.26
N VAL A 593 11.92 -14.04 40.08
CA VAL A 593 12.13 -15.00 41.16
C VAL A 593 13.36 -14.63 41.97
N ASN A 594 14.49 -14.39 41.30
CA ASN A 594 15.73 -13.98 41.95
C ASN A 594 15.56 -12.71 42.78
N MET A 595 14.82 -11.73 42.26
CA MET A 595 14.59 -10.48 42.98
C MET A 595 13.73 -10.68 44.24
N ILE A 596 12.73 -11.56 44.19
CA ILE A 596 11.95 -11.92 45.38
C ILE A 596 12.83 -12.67 46.38
N LEU A 597 13.61 -13.66 45.93
CA LEU A 597 14.44 -14.48 46.83
C LEU A 597 15.60 -13.71 47.45
N ALA A 598 16.23 -12.80 46.71
CA ALA A 598 17.40 -12.05 47.17
C ALA A 598 17.05 -10.81 48.00
N SER A 599 15.78 -10.39 48.04
CA SER A 599 15.39 -9.19 48.78
C SER A 599 15.26 -9.46 50.29
N LYS A 600 15.91 -8.60 51.09
CA LYS A 600 15.73 -8.53 52.55
C LYS A 600 14.34 -8.07 52.98
N TYR A 601 13.57 -7.47 52.06
CA TYR A 601 12.21 -7.01 52.32
C TYR A 601 11.16 -8.05 51.92
N SER A 602 11.54 -9.16 51.30
CA SER A 602 10.58 -10.22 51.00
C SER A 602 10.09 -10.90 52.27
N THR A 603 8.78 -11.13 52.34
CA THR A 603 8.19 -11.88 53.44
C THR A 603 8.41 -13.39 53.24
N ASN A 604 8.21 -14.17 54.31
CA ASN A 604 8.26 -15.62 54.19
C ASN A 604 7.26 -16.15 53.15
N ASP A 605 6.07 -15.55 53.07
CA ASP A 605 5.02 -15.98 52.13
C ASP A 605 5.38 -15.62 50.67
N CYS A 606 6.02 -14.47 50.41
CA CYS A 606 6.59 -14.16 49.10
C CYS A 606 7.67 -15.18 48.66
N ILE A 607 8.52 -15.59 49.61
CA ILE A 607 9.58 -16.57 49.35
C ILE A 607 8.97 -17.94 49.07
N VAL A 608 7.96 -18.36 49.84
CA VAL A 608 7.21 -19.60 49.58
C VAL A 608 6.54 -19.56 48.21
N PHE A 609 5.91 -18.44 47.83
CA PHE A 609 5.33 -18.24 46.51
C PHE A 609 6.37 -18.40 45.39
N ALA A 610 7.54 -17.78 45.53
CA ALA A 610 8.63 -17.88 44.58
C ALA A 610 9.17 -19.32 44.47
N ILE A 611 9.41 -19.99 45.60
CA ILE A 611 9.90 -21.38 45.64
C ILE A 611 8.91 -22.34 44.97
N ARG A 612 7.60 -22.22 45.28
CA ARG A 612 6.54 -23.02 44.65
C ARG A 612 6.50 -22.82 43.14
N SER A 613 6.67 -21.59 42.70
CA SER A 613 6.73 -21.25 41.28
C SER A 613 7.94 -21.91 40.59
N ILE A 614 9.11 -21.95 41.25
CA ILE A 614 10.33 -22.62 40.73
C ILE A 614 10.13 -24.13 40.63
N GLU A 615 9.56 -24.75 41.66
CA GLU A 615 9.36 -26.19 41.73
C GLU A 615 8.64 -26.71 40.48
N LYS A 616 7.62 -25.97 40.03
CA LYS A 616 6.82 -26.29 38.84
C LYS A 616 7.48 -25.88 37.53
N SER A 617 8.26 -24.81 37.53
CA SER A 617 8.89 -24.26 36.32
C SER A 617 10.25 -24.84 36.01
N SER A 618 10.79 -25.73 36.85
CA SER A 618 12.19 -26.20 36.81
C SER A 618 12.69 -26.75 35.47
N LYS A 619 11.80 -27.21 34.58
CA LYS A 619 12.15 -27.67 33.22
C LYS A 619 12.14 -26.57 32.13
N ARG A 620 11.60 -25.38 32.43
CA ARG A 620 11.31 -24.32 31.45
C ARG A 620 11.79 -22.93 31.89
N LEU A 621 12.52 -22.84 32.99
CA LEU A 621 12.88 -21.55 33.57
C LEU A 621 14.15 -21.00 32.92
N ASP A 622 14.04 -19.85 32.25
CA ASP A 622 15.21 -19.12 31.77
C ASP A 622 16.07 -18.65 32.95
N GLY A 623 17.38 -18.91 32.89
CA GLY A 623 18.31 -18.62 33.99
C GLY A 623 18.16 -19.54 35.21
N PHE A 624 17.73 -20.80 35.00
CA PHE A 624 17.54 -21.77 36.08
C PHE A 624 18.79 -21.97 36.97
N LYS A 625 20.00 -21.91 36.39
CA LYS A 625 21.26 -22.02 37.14
C LYS A 625 21.42 -20.87 38.13
N GLU A 626 21.11 -19.65 37.71
CA GLU A 626 21.14 -18.44 38.53
C GLU A 626 20.10 -18.54 39.64
N VAL A 627 18.90 -19.06 39.34
CA VAL A 627 17.86 -19.29 40.35
C VAL A 627 18.27 -20.33 41.38
N LEU A 628 18.88 -21.44 40.97
CA LEU A 628 19.44 -22.44 41.89
C LEU A 628 20.57 -21.86 42.75
N LYS A 629 21.41 -20.99 42.18
CA LYS A 629 22.45 -20.28 42.92
C LYS A 629 21.83 -19.36 43.98
N THR A 630 20.76 -18.63 43.64
CA THR A 630 20.04 -17.78 44.59
C THR A 630 19.35 -18.58 45.69
N LEU A 631 18.71 -19.71 45.35
CA LEU A 631 18.15 -20.67 46.31
C LEU A 631 19.23 -21.20 47.27
N LYS A 632 20.41 -21.57 46.76
CA LYS A 632 21.52 -22.01 47.61
C LYS A 632 21.98 -20.90 48.55
N ASN A 633 22.14 -19.68 48.05
CA ASN A 633 22.51 -18.53 48.88
C ASN A 633 21.45 -18.23 49.97
N LEU A 634 20.17 -18.44 49.68
CA LEU A 634 19.07 -18.36 50.64
C LEU A 634 19.24 -19.42 51.75
N LEU A 635 19.55 -20.66 51.37
CA LEU A 635 19.80 -21.77 52.30
C LEU A 635 21.05 -21.59 53.15
N ASP A 636 22.08 -20.92 52.61
CA ASP A 636 23.31 -20.56 53.30
C ASP A 636 23.11 -19.38 54.27
N GLY A 637 21.90 -18.81 54.37
CA GLY A 637 21.54 -17.74 55.29
C GLY A 637 21.99 -16.35 54.86
N ARG A 638 22.41 -16.16 53.60
CA ARG A 638 23.00 -14.90 53.12
C ARG A 638 21.99 -13.75 52.95
N PHE A 639 20.69 -14.02 52.94
CA PHE A 639 19.65 -13.03 52.68
C PHE A 639 18.76 -12.68 53.89
N GLY A 640 19.10 -13.17 55.09
CA GLY A 640 18.42 -12.85 56.35
C GLY A 640 17.89 -14.06 57.10
N GLN A 641 17.28 -13.82 58.27
CA GLN A 641 16.69 -14.88 59.10
C GLN A 641 15.26 -15.20 58.62
N TYR A 642 15.12 -16.30 57.90
CA TYR A 642 13.81 -16.83 57.48
C TYR A 642 13.29 -17.88 58.47
N LYS A 643 11.96 -18.08 58.49
CA LYS A 643 11.37 -19.12 59.34
C LYS A 643 11.92 -20.49 58.96
N LYS A 644 12.19 -21.34 59.96
CA LYS A 644 12.71 -22.70 59.79
C LYS A 644 11.97 -23.49 58.70
N LYS A 645 10.63 -23.46 58.73
CA LYS A 645 9.77 -24.13 57.74
C LYS A 645 9.99 -23.66 56.29
N THR A 646 10.27 -22.38 56.07
CA THR A 646 10.57 -21.85 54.73
C THR A 646 11.92 -22.36 54.24
N ARG A 647 12.92 -22.45 55.12
CA ARG A 647 14.26 -22.98 54.81
C ARG A 647 14.20 -24.47 54.49
N GLU A 648 13.49 -25.25 55.31
CA GLU A 648 13.27 -26.68 55.08
C GLU A 648 12.57 -26.94 53.73
N TYR A 649 11.56 -26.14 53.40
CA TYR A 649 10.87 -26.24 52.11
C TYR A 649 11.77 -25.82 50.92
N ALA A 650 12.53 -24.73 51.07
CA ALA A 650 13.51 -24.31 50.07
C ALA A 650 14.58 -25.39 49.81
N GLU A 651 15.00 -26.11 50.85
CA GLU A 651 16.00 -27.19 50.77
C GLU A 651 15.44 -28.39 50.01
N GLN A 652 14.20 -28.79 50.30
CA GLN A 652 13.50 -29.84 49.56
C GLN A 652 13.39 -29.51 48.07
N VAL A 653 12.96 -28.29 47.73
CA VAL A 653 12.84 -27.86 46.34
C VAL A 653 14.22 -27.75 45.68
N TYR A 654 15.24 -27.27 46.39
CA TYR A 654 16.62 -27.22 45.88
C TYR A 654 17.16 -28.61 45.54
N ILE A 655 17.01 -29.59 46.44
CA ILE A 655 17.43 -30.98 46.20
C ILE A 655 16.66 -31.57 45.01
N LYS A 656 15.34 -31.39 44.97
CA LYS A 656 14.49 -31.87 43.87
C LYS A 656 14.90 -31.26 42.53
N CYS A 657 15.15 -29.95 42.49
CA CYS A 657 15.61 -29.24 41.30
C CYS A 657 17.02 -29.68 40.86
N LYS A 658 17.93 -29.91 41.82
CA LYS A 658 19.29 -30.38 41.55
C LYS A 658 19.32 -31.81 40.99
N ASN A 659 18.45 -32.69 41.48
CA ASN A 659 18.35 -34.07 40.99
C ASN A 659 17.69 -34.19 39.60
N ASN A 660 17.01 -33.14 39.15
CA ASN A 660 16.39 -33.07 37.82
C ASN A 660 17.29 -32.40 36.75
N GLN A 661 18.47 -31.88 37.14
CA GLN A 661 19.53 -31.46 36.22
C GLN A 661 20.35 -32.67 35.77
#